data_AF-A0A7M1SVI2-F1
#
_entry.id   AF-A0A7M1SVI2-F1
#
_cell.length_a   1.000
_cell.length_b   1.000
_cell.length_c   1.000
_cell.angle_alpha   90.00
_cell.angle_beta   90.00
_cell.angle_gamma   90.00
#
_symmetry.space_group_name_H-M   'P 1'
#
loop_
_entity.id
_entity.type
_entity.pdbx_description
1 polymer ?
#
loop_
_entity_poly.entity_id
_entity_poly.type
_entity_poly.pdbx_seq_one_letter_code
_entity_poly.pdbx_strand_id
1 'polypeptide(L)'
;MPDHSRAPELTSDTEPIDRILDLAGRWECALDRDGVGELEQWFRRDLPGESTTITLPGSVQHQGLGDPVTVDTPWTGGIVDRSYFTDDVYAPYREPGNIAVPFWLQPQVYYQGAAWFQREIHVPEDWQDSRVELALERVHWESTVWVDDDRIGSERSLTTAHRFDLGVLSPGTHRLTIRVDNRAVVDVGPNAHSVSDHTQGNWNGVVGALTLTAQPEARISQVRVFPELATRSALVKVDITAGSRSAGTGRVEVTARCHRATGATGTTDVGPVTAEFEAEYGRDLSERGLTASGAHVDVHLPLGEDAATWDEFDPALYEVTVRLTTEIHGTESRDTVRTTFGLREMATDGTQVTINGRRTFIRGTLESCVFPLTGYPPTDVDSWREIVATVQAHGLNLLRFHSWCPPEAAFVAADEAGLYLQVEGPIWANQGAAIGEGRPVDAFLAEETRRILREYGNHPSFVMMAHGNEPGGRDVEHLAAWVAGWRAHDPRRLYTSGAGWPAIPENDFDNIPHPRAHRWGEGLQSRLNGRPPETESDYTEWVRDRPVISHEIGQWCAYPDFSEVERYTGLMQPRNFGIFADFLREAGMADQAEEFLHASGKLQALCYKEDIEAALRTEGFGGFHLLGLSDFPGQGTALVGVLNPFWESKGYCTAEEFSRFCGPTVPLARLPRRIWAADEQITFDVQVAHFGPAPLHAQVRWSLRADDGAPLLDGVVAEQEITVGNGTRLGPVVAPATGLTAPARVTLVVTIADSSGAVHENDWDLWVYPAVDVEPSGLVTTSDVQHAIDRATAGEDVLLELTPESIGNDIALGFTPVFWNTAWTKGQAPHTLGITHDPTHPVFGAFPSEGHTSWQWWEPLHGARAMLLDGLPGSLRPLVQPIDTWFEARRLGCLVEARLGEGRIVVSSLNLDPGADRLAARQLRASLLAYIGGPAFAPTETIDAGQLRSLLR
;
A
#
# COMPACT_ATOMS: atom_id res chain seq x y z
N MET A 1 -11.19 52.34 -26.96
CA MET A 1 -11.85 52.44 -28.29
C MET A 1 -10.76 52.26 -29.32
N PRO A 2 -10.73 51.15 -30.07
CA PRO A 2 -11.77 50.66 -30.99
C PRO A 2 -12.33 49.28 -30.55
N ASP A 3 -13.64 49.04 -30.68
CA ASP A 3 -14.45 48.57 -31.81
C ASP A 3 -14.61 47.03 -31.82
N HIS A 4 -15.64 46.59 -31.10
CA HIS A 4 -16.17 45.24 -31.09
C HIS A 4 -17.36 45.17 -32.06
N SER A 5 -17.20 44.52 -33.22
CA SER A 5 -18.34 43.87 -33.89
C SER A 5 -17.88 42.92 -35.01
N ARG A 6 -17.84 41.62 -34.71
CA ARG A 6 -18.15 40.54 -35.64
C ARG A 6 -18.26 39.22 -34.87
N ALA A 7 -19.49 38.82 -34.59
CA ALA A 7 -19.82 37.48 -34.12
C ALA A 7 -19.53 36.46 -35.24
N PRO A 8 -18.87 35.33 -34.97
CA PRO A 8 -18.90 34.20 -35.88
C PRO A 8 -20.27 33.52 -35.78
N GLU A 9 -20.84 33.19 -36.94
CA GLU A 9 -22.06 32.39 -37.09
C GLU A 9 -21.90 31.04 -36.39
N LEU A 10 -22.73 30.79 -35.37
CA LEU A 10 -22.96 29.48 -34.79
C LEU A 10 -23.63 28.61 -35.85
N THR A 11 -22.87 27.71 -36.46
CA THR A 11 -23.39 26.55 -37.16
C THR A 11 -24.04 25.64 -36.10
N SER A 12 -25.33 25.38 -36.28
CA SER A 12 -26.16 24.58 -35.40
C SER A 12 -25.87 23.08 -35.60
N ASP A 13 -24.81 22.60 -34.97
CA ASP A 13 -24.67 21.18 -34.61
C ASP A 13 -24.82 21.10 -33.09
N THR A 14 -26.06 21.11 -32.62
CA THR A 14 -26.37 20.74 -31.23
C THR A 14 -26.06 19.26 -31.09
N GLU A 15 -24.86 18.94 -30.57
CA GLU A 15 -24.60 17.63 -29.97
C GLU A 15 -25.73 17.34 -28.97
N PRO A 16 -26.25 16.10 -28.90
CA PRO A 16 -27.30 15.78 -27.94
C PRO A 16 -26.78 16.11 -26.53
N ILE A 17 -27.51 16.98 -25.83
CA ILE A 17 -27.33 17.22 -24.41
C ILE A 17 -27.43 15.85 -23.74
N ASP A 18 -26.40 15.44 -22.99
CA ASP A 18 -26.44 14.21 -22.21
C ASP A 18 -27.74 14.19 -21.39
N ARG A 19 -28.65 13.26 -21.72
CA ARG A 19 -29.97 13.15 -21.09
C ARG A 19 -29.85 12.43 -19.76
N ILE A 20 -29.10 13.06 -18.85
CA ILE A 20 -28.73 12.56 -17.53
C ILE A 20 -29.39 13.42 -16.46
N LEU A 21 -29.98 12.78 -15.45
CA LEU A 21 -30.47 13.40 -14.23
C LEU A 21 -29.62 12.93 -13.04
N ASP A 22 -28.98 13.87 -12.36
CA ASP A 22 -28.28 13.63 -11.10
C ASP A 22 -29.29 13.51 -9.94
N LEU A 23 -29.18 12.42 -9.18
CA LEU A 23 -30.02 12.13 -8.03
C LEU A 23 -29.34 12.41 -6.68
N ALA A 24 -28.18 13.07 -6.68
CA ALA A 24 -27.54 13.55 -5.47
C ALA A 24 -28.46 14.50 -4.68
N GLY A 25 -28.25 14.55 -3.38
CA GLY A 25 -29.00 15.39 -2.44
C GLY A 25 -29.78 14.58 -1.41
N ARG A 26 -30.94 15.10 -1.01
CA ARG A 26 -31.70 14.60 0.14
C ARG A 26 -32.57 13.40 -0.22
N TRP A 27 -32.53 12.38 0.65
CA TRP A 27 -33.33 11.17 0.56
C TRP A 27 -33.99 10.89 1.91
N GLU A 28 -35.22 10.39 1.90
CA GLU A 28 -35.83 9.79 3.08
C GLU A 28 -35.17 8.44 3.33
N CYS A 29 -34.86 8.13 4.58
CA CYS A 29 -34.17 6.92 4.98
C CYS A 29 -34.86 6.24 6.17
N ALA A 30 -35.02 4.93 6.09
CA ALA A 30 -35.42 4.08 7.21
C ALA A 30 -34.50 2.86 7.33
N LEU A 31 -34.02 2.61 8.55
CA LEU A 31 -33.19 1.45 8.86
C LEU A 31 -34.08 0.24 9.15
N ASP A 32 -33.86 -0.86 8.45
CA ASP A 32 -34.61 -2.11 8.51
C ASP A 32 -33.72 -3.23 9.09
N ARG A 33 -33.49 -3.14 10.41
CA ARG A 33 -32.63 -4.06 11.17
C ARG A 33 -33.08 -5.52 11.04
N ASP A 34 -34.38 -5.74 11.11
CA ASP A 34 -34.98 -7.08 11.11
C ASP A 34 -35.26 -7.59 9.68
N GLY A 35 -35.03 -6.77 8.64
CA GLY A 35 -35.26 -7.13 7.24
C GLY A 35 -36.74 -7.35 6.90
N VAL A 36 -37.65 -6.62 7.55
CA VAL A 36 -39.10 -6.78 7.39
C VAL A 36 -39.68 -5.90 6.29
N GLY A 37 -38.91 -4.94 5.76
CA GLY A 37 -39.43 -3.90 4.86
C GLY A 37 -39.99 -4.43 3.54
N GLU A 38 -39.41 -5.51 3.00
CA GLU A 38 -39.94 -6.16 1.79
C GLU A 38 -41.26 -6.89 2.09
N LEU A 39 -41.33 -7.58 3.23
CA LEU A 39 -42.53 -8.30 3.67
C LEU A 39 -43.69 -7.32 3.96
N GLU A 40 -43.38 -6.18 4.56
CA GLU A 40 -44.33 -5.12 4.86
C GLU A 40 -44.58 -4.15 3.70
N GLN A 41 -43.94 -4.37 2.56
CA GLN A 41 -44.11 -3.58 1.33
C GLN A 41 -43.84 -2.09 1.51
N TRP A 42 -42.73 -1.73 2.16
CA TRP A 42 -42.37 -0.33 2.40
C TRP A 42 -42.26 0.48 1.09
N PHE A 43 -41.89 -0.15 -0.03
CA PHE A 43 -41.84 0.45 -1.36
C PHE A 43 -43.20 0.98 -1.89
N ARG A 44 -44.34 0.58 -1.30
CA ARG A 44 -45.70 1.01 -1.73
C ARG A 44 -46.25 2.22 -0.95
N ARG A 45 -45.49 2.74 0.00
CA ARG A 45 -45.95 3.79 0.94
C ARG A 45 -44.77 4.66 1.34
N ASP A 46 -45.04 5.70 2.11
CA ASP A 46 -43.96 6.45 2.77
C ASP A 46 -43.25 5.54 3.79
N LEU A 47 -41.95 5.73 3.93
CA LEU A 47 -41.14 4.90 4.83
C LEU A 47 -41.66 4.98 6.28
N PRO A 48 -41.77 3.86 7.00
CA PRO A 48 -42.37 3.86 8.33
C PRO A 48 -41.45 4.42 9.41
N GLY A 49 -42.06 4.79 10.54
CA GLY A 49 -41.36 5.30 11.72
C GLY A 49 -40.99 6.79 11.60
N GLU A 50 -40.05 7.24 12.43
CA GLU A 50 -39.40 8.55 12.28
C GLU A 50 -38.31 8.45 11.19
N SER A 51 -38.73 8.26 9.93
CA SER A 51 -37.80 8.26 8.79
C SER A 51 -36.94 9.53 8.84
N THR A 52 -35.63 9.37 8.72
CA THR A 52 -34.68 10.48 8.78
C THR A 52 -34.31 10.90 7.37
N THR A 53 -34.06 12.19 7.16
CA THR A 53 -33.45 12.67 5.93
C THR A 53 -31.94 12.48 5.97
N ILE A 54 -31.40 11.83 4.95
CA ILE A 54 -29.95 11.73 4.73
C ILE A 54 -29.57 12.39 3.40
N THR A 55 -28.27 12.54 3.16
CA THR A 55 -27.70 12.94 1.88
C THR A 55 -27.05 11.74 1.21
N LEU A 56 -27.37 11.51 -0.07
CA LEU A 56 -26.63 10.62 -0.97
C LEU A 56 -26.00 11.47 -2.08
N PRO A 57 -24.80 11.14 -2.60
CA PRO A 57 -23.94 10.01 -2.20
C PRO A 57 -23.44 10.10 -0.75
N GLY A 58 -23.33 8.95 -0.08
CA GLY A 58 -22.87 8.81 1.30
C GLY A 58 -23.30 7.49 1.96
N SER A 59 -22.83 7.25 3.17
CA SER A 59 -23.30 6.15 4.02
C SER A 59 -24.16 6.64 5.18
N VAL A 60 -25.01 5.76 5.72
CA VAL A 60 -25.83 6.08 6.90
C VAL A 60 -24.96 6.27 8.14
N GLN A 61 -23.89 5.47 8.29
CA GLN A 61 -22.97 5.53 9.43
C GLN A 61 -22.18 6.84 9.45
N HIS A 62 -21.67 7.30 8.29
CA HIS A 62 -20.95 8.58 8.19
C HIS A 62 -21.85 9.78 8.55
N GLN A 63 -23.17 9.62 8.45
CA GLN A 63 -24.17 10.62 8.85
C GLN A 63 -24.69 10.43 10.28
N GLY A 64 -24.07 9.54 11.06
CA GLY A 64 -24.38 9.30 12.47
C GLY A 64 -25.55 8.36 12.72
N LEU A 65 -26.07 7.67 11.69
CA LEU A 65 -27.14 6.70 11.83
C LEU A 65 -26.55 5.29 12.02
N GLY A 66 -26.79 4.73 13.20
CA GLY A 66 -26.35 3.40 13.58
C GLY A 66 -26.50 3.18 15.08
N ASP A 67 -25.96 2.07 15.56
CA ASP A 67 -25.94 1.69 16.96
C ASP A 67 -24.55 2.02 17.57
N PRO A 68 -24.47 2.39 18.86
CA PRO A 68 -23.18 2.57 19.52
C PRO A 68 -22.33 1.30 19.48
N VAL A 69 -21.02 1.45 19.33
CA VAL A 69 -20.08 0.33 19.40
C VAL A 69 -20.07 -0.26 20.81
N THR A 70 -20.17 -1.58 20.90
CA THR A 70 -20.11 -2.39 22.14
C THR A 70 -19.10 -3.53 22.01
N VAL A 71 -18.84 -4.25 23.10
CA VAL A 71 -17.99 -5.46 23.08
C VAL A 71 -18.57 -6.59 22.22
N ASP A 72 -19.89 -6.60 22.01
CA ASP A 72 -20.62 -7.60 21.23
C ASP A 72 -20.89 -7.15 19.79
N THR A 73 -20.27 -6.05 19.34
CA THR A 73 -20.42 -5.55 17.97
C THR A 73 -20.02 -6.65 16.97
N PRO A 74 -20.89 -7.02 16.01
CA PRO A 74 -20.64 -8.11 15.10
C PRO A 74 -19.74 -7.67 13.94
N TRP A 75 -18.46 -7.47 14.22
CA TRP A 75 -17.47 -7.12 13.20
C TRP A 75 -17.45 -8.13 12.05
N THR A 76 -17.28 -7.64 10.83
CA THR A 76 -17.00 -8.46 9.64
C THR A 76 -15.59 -9.04 9.73
N GLY A 77 -14.62 -8.24 10.18
CA GLY A 77 -13.20 -8.62 10.31
C GLY A 77 -12.94 -9.66 11.40
N GLY A 78 -11.97 -10.55 11.15
CA GLY A 78 -11.56 -11.57 12.10
C GLY A 78 -10.65 -11.02 13.21
N ILE A 79 -10.91 -11.43 14.47
CA ILE A 79 -10.03 -11.12 15.61
C ILE A 79 -9.19 -12.36 15.96
N VAL A 80 -7.88 -12.26 15.71
CA VAL A 80 -6.91 -13.34 16.03
C VAL A 80 -6.46 -13.28 17.49
N ASP A 81 -6.08 -12.10 17.97
CA ASP A 81 -5.67 -11.91 19.36
C ASP A 81 -6.89 -11.75 20.28
N ARG A 82 -7.01 -12.66 21.25
CA ARG A 82 -8.13 -12.69 22.19
C ARG A 82 -7.88 -11.93 23.49
N SER A 83 -6.67 -11.38 23.69
CA SER A 83 -6.25 -10.65 24.90
C SER A 83 -7.24 -9.53 25.27
N TYR A 84 -7.75 -8.80 24.28
CA TYR A 84 -8.77 -7.76 24.49
C TYR A 84 -10.00 -8.26 25.25
N PHE A 85 -10.39 -9.53 25.13
CA PHE A 85 -11.57 -10.08 25.80
C PHE A 85 -11.25 -10.69 27.17
N THR A 86 -10.00 -11.10 27.41
CA THR A 86 -9.63 -11.91 28.58
C THR A 86 -8.75 -11.19 29.58
N ASP A 87 -7.93 -10.24 29.13
CA ASP A 87 -6.87 -9.69 29.95
C ASP A 87 -7.37 -8.47 30.73
N ASP A 88 -6.88 -8.36 31.97
CA ASP A 88 -7.29 -7.32 32.92
C ASP A 88 -6.84 -5.93 32.48
N VAL A 89 -5.71 -5.84 31.77
CA VAL A 89 -5.19 -4.56 31.22
C VAL A 89 -6.18 -3.90 30.26
N TYR A 90 -7.00 -4.69 29.57
CA TYR A 90 -8.02 -4.17 28.66
C TYR A 90 -9.39 -3.94 29.32
N ALA A 91 -9.56 -4.28 30.61
CA ALA A 91 -10.85 -4.14 31.30
C ALA A 91 -11.45 -2.72 31.23
N PRO A 92 -10.67 -1.63 31.42
CA PRO A 92 -11.20 -0.27 31.31
C PRO A 92 -11.78 0.08 29.92
N TYR A 93 -11.34 -0.61 28.87
CA TYR A 93 -11.75 -0.38 27.48
C TYR A 93 -12.90 -1.29 27.02
N ARG A 94 -13.46 -2.07 27.94
CA ARG A 94 -14.69 -2.87 27.75
C ARG A 94 -15.90 -2.27 28.47
N GLU A 95 -15.71 -1.19 29.20
CA GLU A 95 -16.77 -0.52 29.95
C GLU A 95 -17.69 0.31 29.04
N PRO A 96 -19.02 0.31 29.27
CA PRO A 96 -19.95 1.16 28.54
C PRO A 96 -19.52 2.64 28.57
N GLY A 97 -19.47 3.28 27.40
CA GLY A 97 -19.01 4.67 27.25
C GLY A 97 -17.49 4.83 27.10
N ASN A 98 -16.70 3.77 27.29
CA ASN A 98 -15.25 3.78 27.03
C ASN A 98 -14.79 2.61 26.15
N ILE A 99 -15.66 2.09 25.30
CA ILE A 99 -15.29 1.02 24.36
C ILE A 99 -14.17 1.52 23.43
N ALA A 100 -13.06 0.77 23.40
CA ALA A 100 -11.92 0.99 22.52
C ALA A 100 -11.33 -0.36 22.12
N VAL A 101 -11.27 -0.63 20.81
CA VAL A 101 -10.72 -1.86 20.26
C VAL A 101 -9.25 -1.61 19.84
N PRO A 102 -8.28 -2.46 20.23
CA PRO A 102 -6.86 -2.22 19.95
C PRO A 102 -6.42 -2.65 18.54
N PHE A 103 -7.31 -3.29 17.77
CA PHE A 103 -6.94 -4.02 16.56
C PHE A 103 -7.07 -3.23 15.25
N TRP A 104 -7.88 -2.19 15.23
CA TRP A 104 -8.18 -1.35 14.05
C TRP A 104 -8.87 -0.04 14.42
N LEU A 105 -9.08 0.84 13.44
CA LEU A 105 -9.85 2.08 13.61
C LEU A 105 -11.32 1.78 13.86
N GLN A 106 -11.88 2.34 14.93
CA GLN A 106 -13.24 2.07 15.34
C GLN A 106 -14.22 3.09 14.72
N PRO A 107 -15.32 2.70 14.06
CA PRO A 107 -16.33 3.65 13.62
C PRO A 107 -17.05 4.29 14.82
N GLN A 108 -17.52 5.53 14.68
CA GLN A 108 -18.32 6.20 15.72
C GLN A 108 -19.64 5.47 16.00
N VAL A 109 -20.29 4.96 14.96
CA VAL A 109 -21.51 4.14 15.03
C VAL A 109 -21.38 2.95 14.09
N TYR A 110 -22.00 1.83 14.46
CA TYR A 110 -22.02 0.61 13.67
C TYR A 110 -23.43 0.32 13.16
N TYR A 111 -23.57 -0.15 11.93
CA TYR A 111 -24.86 -0.62 11.41
C TYR A 111 -24.68 -1.74 10.41
N GLN A 112 -25.42 -2.84 10.61
CA GLN A 112 -25.52 -3.96 9.68
C GLN A 112 -27.00 -4.33 9.52
N GLY A 113 -27.46 -4.40 8.27
CA GLY A 113 -28.86 -4.65 7.93
C GLY A 113 -29.26 -3.95 6.63
N ALA A 114 -30.55 -3.98 6.33
CA ALA A 114 -31.09 -3.29 5.16
C ALA A 114 -31.42 -1.83 5.50
N ALA A 115 -31.06 -0.88 4.64
CA ALA A 115 -31.54 0.50 4.69
C ALA A 115 -32.39 0.79 3.45
N TRP A 116 -33.47 1.53 3.64
CA TRP A 116 -34.39 1.93 2.58
C TRP A 116 -34.24 3.42 2.33
N PHE A 117 -34.05 3.80 1.07
CA PHE A 117 -33.95 5.18 0.60
C PHE A 117 -35.10 5.48 -0.35
N GLN A 118 -35.81 6.58 -0.13
CA GLN A 118 -36.95 6.98 -0.94
C GLN A 118 -36.86 8.45 -1.34
N ARG A 119 -37.18 8.73 -2.61
CA ARG A 119 -37.24 10.09 -3.16
C ARG A 119 -38.22 10.15 -4.32
N GLU A 120 -38.90 11.29 -4.45
CA GLU A 120 -39.62 11.64 -5.69
C GLU A 120 -38.63 12.11 -6.76
N ILE A 121 -38.73 11.50 -7.94
CA ILE A 121 -38.00 11.88 -9.14
C ILE A 121 -38.97 12.46 -10.17
N HIS A 122 -38.49 13.36 -11.03
CA HIS A 122 -39.29 13.94 -12.11
C HIS A 122 -38.69 13.54 -13.45
N VAL A 123 -39.42 12.73 -14.22
CA VAL A 123 -39.06 12.30 -15.58
C VAL A 123 -39.50 13.40 -16.56
N PRO A 124 -38.58 14.03 -17.31
CA PRO A 124 -38.90 15.09 -18.26
C PRO A 124 -39.81 14.66 -19.42
N GLU A 125 -40.53 15.61 -20.04
CA GLU A 125 -41.39 15.33 -21.20
C GLU A 125 -40.63 14.81 -22.43
N ASP A 126 -39.42 15.30 -22.66
CA ASP A 126 -38.55 14.85 -23.75
C ASP A 126 -37.98 13.45 -23.51
N TRP A 127 -38.29 12.82 -22.36
CA TRP A 127 -38.00 11.42 -22.07
C TRP A 127 -39.06 10.42 -22.48
N GLN A 128 -40.15 10.91 -23.04
CA GLN A 128 -41.14 10.08 -23.69
C GLN A 128 -40.48 9.08 -24.67
N ASP A 129 -40.91 7.82 -24.59
CA ASP A 129 -40.45 6.68 -25.40
C ASP A 129 -38.98 6.29 -25.25
N SER A 130 -38.23 6.95 -24.36
CA SER A 130 -36.82 6.60 -24.06
C SER A 130 -36.74 5.54 -22.95
N ARG A 131 -35.74 4.66 -23.02
CA ARG A 131 -35.47 3.70 -21.94
C ARG A 131 -34.60 4.36 -20.89
N VAL A 132 -34.94 4.23 -19.62
CA VAL A 132 -34.23 4.90 -18.52
C VAL A 132 -33.36 3.88 -17.79
N GLU A 133 -32.07 4.14 -17.67
CA GLU A 133 -31.15 3.38 -16.83
C GLU A 133 -30.89 4.15 -15.53
N LEU A 134 -30.97 3.46 -14.38
CA LEU A 134 -30.42 3.94 -13.11
C LEU A 134 -29.03 3.35 -12.89
N ALA A 135 -28.04 4.20 -12.63
CA ALA A 135 -26.70 3.79 -12.21
C ALA A 135 -26.43 4.25 -10.78
N LEU A 136 -25.93 3.32 -9.95
CA LEU A 136 -25.47 3.55 -8.58
C LEU A 136 -23.98 3.18 -8.52
N GLU A 137 -23.09 4.18 -8.48
CA GLU A 137 -21.65 3.99 -8.74
C GLU A 137 -20.99 3.04 -7.75
N ARG A 138 -21.30 3.15 -6.45
CA ARG A 138 -20.63 2.36 -5.40
C ARG A 138 -21.60 2.01 -4.29
N VAL A 139 -21.99 0.75 -4.23
CA VAL A 139 -22.95 0.18 -3.26
C VAL A 139 -22.24 -0.87 -2.41
N HIS A 140 -22.63 -0.97 -1.14
CA HIS A 140 -22.19 -2.02 -0.22
C HIS A 140 -23.42 -2.59 0.50
N TRP A 141 -23.96 -3.75 0.11
CA TRP A 141 -23.45 -4.66 -0.92
C TRP A 141 -24.50 -5.13 -1.92
N GLU A 142 -25.71 -5.46 -1.49
CA GLU A 142 -26.80 -5.74 -2.42
C GLU A 142 -27.71 -4.51 -2.50
N SER A 143 -28.09 -4.08 -3.70
CA SER A 143 -29.20 -3.14 -3.86
C SER A 143 -30.39 -3.76 -4.57
N THR A 144 -31.60 -3.34 -4.19
CA THR A 144 -32.85 -3.67 -4.88
C THR A 144 -33.62 -2.37 -5.16
N VAL A 145 -34.20 -2.26 -6.36
CA VAL A 145 -34.83 -1.02 -6.85
C VAL A 145 -36.30 -1.23 -7.18
N TRP A 146 -37.10 -0.24 -6.84
CA TRP A 146 -38.51 -0.10 -7.23
C TRP A 146 -38.78 1.28 -7.81
N VAL A 147 -39.63 1.33 -8.83
CA VAL A 147 -40.23 2.56 -9.33
C VAL A 147 -41.73 2.48 -9.09
N ASP A 148 -42.27 3.47 -8.39
CA ASP A 148 -43.63 3.48 -7.85
C ASP A 148 -43.91 2.26 -6.98
N ASP A 149 -44.68 1.29 -7.49
CA ASP A 149 -45.02 0.04 -6.78
C ASP A 149 -44.34 -1.20 -7.41
N ASP A 150 -43.61 -1.02 -8.51
CA ASP A 150 -43.07 -2.09 -9.34
C ASP A 150 -41.60 -2.37 -9.02
N ARG A 151 -41.30 -3.65 -8.75
CA ARG A 151 -39.94 -4.12 -8.49
C ARG A 151 -39.18 -4.25 -9.80
N ILE A 152 -38.05 -3.56 -9.90
CA ILE A 152 -37.17 -3.61 -11.07
C ILE A 152 -36.22 -4.81 -10.99
N GLY A 153 -35.47 -4.94 -9.90
CA GLY A 153 -34.47 -6.01 -9.78
C GLY A 153 -33.50 -5.79 -8.62
N SER A 154 -32.50 -6.67 -8.52
CA SER A 154 -31.42 -6.61 -7.53
C SER A 154 -30.06 -6.77 -8.20
N GLU A 155 -29.04 -6.11 -7.65
CA GLU A 155 -27.64 -6.23 -8.07
C GLU A 155 -26.72 -6.41 -6.85
N ARG A 156 -25.64 -7.17 -7.05
CA ARG A 156 -24.68 -7.56 -6.01
C ARG A 156 -23.24 -7.56 -6.56
N SER A 157 -22.63 -6.39 -6.64
CA SER A 157 -21.21 -6.21 -6.99
C SER A 157 -20.51 -5.45 -5.87
N LEU A 158 -19.22 -5.72 -5.67
CA LEU A 158 -18.35 -4.93 -4.79
C LEU A 158 -17.37 -4.06 -5.58
N THR A 159 -17.36 -4.22 -6.90
CA THR A 159 -16.28 -3.75 -7.77
C THR A 159 -16.71 -2.72 -8.79
N THR A 160 -17.98 -2.72 -9.20
CA THR A 160 -18.51 -1.86 -10.27
C THR A 160 -19.87 -1.29 -9.89
N ALA A 161 -20.31 -0.26 -10.62
CA ALA A 161 -21.63 0.33 -10.47
C ALA A 161 -22.76 -0.71 -10.60
N HIS A 162 -23.83 -0.54 -9.82
CA HIS A 162 -25.07 -1.27 -9.98
C HIS A 162 -25.94 -0.54 -11.01
N ARG A 163 -26.31 -1.22 -12.10
CA ARG A 163 -27.09 -0.65 -13.21
C ARG A 163 -28.43 -1.35 -13.34
N PHE A 164 -29.52 -0.58 -13.41
CA PHE A 164 -30.89 -1.08 -13.51
C PHE A 164 -31.59 -0.48 -14.73
N ASP A 165 -32.13 -1.35 -15.58
CA ASP A 165 -33.01 -0.95 -16.67
C ASP A 165 -34.44 -0.72 -16.12
N LEU A 166 -34.83 0.55 -16.00
CA LEU A 166 -36.16 0.94 -15.50
C LEU A 166 -37.24 0.83 -16.60
N GLY A 167 -36.86 0.48 -17.84
CA GLY A 167 -37.76 0.47 -18.98
C GLY A 167 -38.12 1.88 -19.44
N VAL A 168 -39.30 2.03 -20.06
CA VAL A 168 -39.83 3.32 -20.50
C VAL A 168 -40.72 3.88 -19.40
N LEU A 169 -40.35 5.03 -18.83
CA LEU A 169 -41.12 5.72 -17.81
C LEU A 169 -41.99 6.82 -18.45
N SER A 170 -43.19 7.04 -17.90
CA SER A 170 -44.02 8.18 -18.31
C SER A 170 -43.39 9.50 -17.84
N PRO A 171 -43.57 10.60 -18.59
CA PRO A 171 -43.23 11.93 -18.06
C PRO A 171 -44.02 12.25 -16.79
N GLY A 172 -43.38 12.91 -15.83
CA GLY A 172 -43.99 13.31 -14.56
C GLY A 172 -43.27 12.79 -13.32
N THR A 173 -43.97 12.82 -12.19
CA THR A 173 -43.41 12.43 -10.89
C THR A 173 -43.53 10.93 -10.68
N HIS A 174 -42.43 10.30 -10.29
CA HIS A 174 -42.36 8.90 -9.89
C HIS A 174 -41.71 8.78 -8.51
N ARG A 175 -42.07 7.75 -7.75
CA ARG A 175 -41.35 7.39 -6.53
C ARG A 175 -40.23 6.43 -6.87
N LEU A 176 -39.00 6.78 -6.53
CA LEU A 176 -37.87 5.86 -6.60
C LEU A 176 -37.55 5.36 -5.19
N THR A 177 -37.60 4.05 -5.01
CA THR A 177 -37.23 3.40 -3.74
C THR A 177 -36.05 2.47 -3.97
N ILE A 178 -35.02 2.61 -3.16
CA ILE A 178 -33.79 1.82 -3.19
C ILE A 178 -33.61 1.16 -1.83
N ARG A 179 -33.48 -0.15 -1.79
CA ARG A 179 -33.03 -0.90 -0.59
C ARG A 179 -31.56 -1.25 -0.77
N VAL A 180 -30.73 -0.98 0.22
CA VAL A 180 -29.33 -1.44 0.27
C VAL A 180 -29.13 -2.32 1.50
N ASP A 181 -28.60 -3.53 1.31
CA ASP A 181 -28.30 -4.48 2.37
C ASP A 181 -26.79 -4.76 2.41
N ASN A 182 -26.17 -4.45 3.55
CA ASN A 182 -24.73 -4.64 3.78
C ASN A 182 -24.44 -5.92 4.60
N ARG A 183 -25.41 -6.83 4.76
CA ARG A 183 -25.14 -8.19 5.25
C ARG A 183 -24.52 -9.04 4.15
N ALA A 184 -23.65 -9.99 4.51
CA ALA A 184 -23.05 -10.99 3.62
C ALA A 184 -24.10 -11.94 2.92
N VAL A 185 -23.83 -12.35 1.67
CA VAL A 185 -24.64 -12.96 0.58
C VAL A 185 -23.71 -13.94 -0.15
N VAL A 186 -22.49 -13.50 -0.52
CA VAL A 186 -21.34 -14.33 -0.90
C VAL A 186 -20.23 -14.16 0.15
N ASP A 187 -19.69 -15.28 0.64
CA ASP A 187 -18.50 -15.29 1.49
C ASP A 187 -17.24 -15.04 0.64
N VAL A 188 -16.71 -13.83 0.72
CA VAL A 188 -15.49 -13.39 0.02
C VAL A 188 -14.24 -13.43 0.91
N GLY A 189 -14.40 -13.93 2.15
CA GLY A 189 -13.40 -13.88 3.21
C GLY A 189 -13.64 -12.70 4.17
N PRO A 190 -13.62 -12.91 5.50
CA PRO A 190 -13.95 -11.87 6.48
C PRO A 190 -12.92 -10.74 6.54
N ASN A 191 -11.70 -11.01 6.04
CA ASN A 191 -10.60 -10.06 6.02
C ASN A 191 -10.39 -9.42 4.64
N ALA A 192 -11.21 -9.76 3.64
CA ALA A 192 -11.14 -9.13 2.33
C ALA A 192 -11.36 -7.61 2.46
N HIS A 193 -10.48 -6.82 1.84
CA HIS A 193 -10.50 -5.37 1.97
C HIS A 193 -11.74 -4.75 1.32
N SER A 194 -12.47 -5.52 0.52
CA SER A 194 -13.77 -5.20 -0.06
C SER A 194 -14.90 -5.08 0.99
N VAL A 195 -14.78 -5.68 2.18
CA VAL A 195 -15.86 -5.78 3.18
C VAL A 195 -15.44 -5.59 4.66
N SER A 196 -14.14 -5.60 4.96
CA SER A 196 -13.66 -5.80 6.33
C SER A 196 -13.46 -4.52 7.15
N ASP A 197 -13.70 -4.59 8.47
CA ASP A 197 -13.41 -3.52 9.44
C ASP A 197 -11.91 -3.24 9.63
N HIS A 198 -11.06 -4.11 9.11
CA HIS A 198 -9.63 -3.83 9.01
C HIS A 198 -9.32 -2.66 8.06
N THR A 199 -10.25 -2.27 7.17
CA THR A 199 -10.06 -1.25 6.14
C THR A 199 -11.24 -0.27 6.06
N GLN A 200 -12.15 -0.45 5.09
CA GLN A 200 -13.34 0.39 4.87
C GLN A 200 -14.50 0.03 5.80
N GLY A 201 -14.47 -1.11 6.49
CA GLY A 201 -15.59 -1.56 7.31
C GLY A 201 -16.86 -1.85 6.51
N ASN A 202 -17.94 -2.10 7.26
CA ASN A 202 -19.21 -2.54 6.70
C ASN A 202 -20.22 -1.38 6.57
N TRP A 203 -19.95 -0.40 5.72
CA TRP A 203 -20.83 0.76 5.50
C TRP A 203 -22.11 0.38 4.74
N ASN A 204 -23.19 1.17 4.89
CA ASN A 204 -24.45 0.99 4.14
C ASN A 204 -24.86 2.30 3.46
N GLY A 205 -25.08 2.25 2.15
CA GLY A 205 -25.52 3.38 1.34
C GLY A 205 -25.06 3.29 -0.11
N VAL A 206 -25.04 4.43 -0.78
CA VAL A 206 -24.49 4.59 -2.12
C VAL A 206 -23.49 5.75 -2.05
N VAL A 207 -22.19 5.46 -2.12
CA VAL A 207 -21.14 6.45 -1.79
C VAL A 207 -20.58 7.19 -3.00
N GLY A 208 -20.93 6.76 -4.20
CA GLY A 208 -20.64 7.46 -5.46
C GLY A 208 -21.90 7.94 -6.18
N ALA A 209 -21.76 8.41 -7.41
CA ALA A 209 -22.81 8.99 -8.24
C ALA A 209 -24.08 8.13 -8.32
N LEU A 210 -25.23 8.79 -8.32
CA LEU A 210 -26.55 8.19 -8.54
C LEU A 210 -27.21 8.93 -9.70
N THR A 211 -27.38 8.29 -10.85
CA THR A 211 -27.86 8.97 -12.06
C THR A 211 -28.96 8.20 -12.76
N LEU A 212 -29.91 8.93 -13.36
CA LEU A 212 -30.80 8.39 -14.37
C LEU A 212 -30.31 8.84 -15.74
N THR A 213 -30.21 7.92 -16.70
CA THR A 213 -29.84 8.23 -18.08
C THR A 213 -30.94 7.76 -19.01
N ALA A 214 -31.48 8.66 -19.82
CA ALA A 214 -32.38 8.28 -20.89
C ALA A 214 -31.59 7.87 -22.13
N GLN A 215 -31.84 6.64 -22.58
CA GLN A 215 -31.17 5.99 -23.69
C GLN A 215 -32.14 5.75 -24.84
N PRO A 216 -31.66 5.84 -26.09
CA PRO A 216 -32.44 5.46 -27.27
C PRO A 216 -32.73 3.94 -27.31
N GLU A 217 -33.72 3.53 -28.09
CA GLU A 217 -34.12 2.13 -28.24
C GLU A 217 -32.97 1.26 -28.81
N ALA A 218 -32.31 1.73 -29.87
CA ALA A 218 -31.03 1.20 -30.32
C ALA A 218 -29.89 2.05 -29.79
N ARG A 219 -29.00 1.40 -29.05
CA ARG A 219 -27.92 2.05 -28.32
C ARG A 219 -26.64 1.22 -28.31
N ILE A 220 -25.53 1.91 -28.12
CA ILE A 220 -24.22 1.33 -27.88
C ILE A 220 -24.22 0.79 -26.45
N SER A 221 -24.16 -0.52 -26.31
CA SER A 221 -24.14 -1.21 -25.01
C SER A 221 -22.74 -1.42 -24.44
N GLN A 222 -21.73 -1.39 -25.31
CA GLN A 222 -20.33 -1.51 -24.93
C GLN A 222 -19.40 -1.04 -26.06
N VAL A 223 -18.31 -0.36 -25.69
CA VAL A 223 -17.17 -0.05 -26.55
C VAL A 223 -15.91 -0.64 -25.91
N ARG A 224 -15.20 -1.50 -26.63
CA ARG A 224 -13.88 -1.99 -26.22
C ARG A 224 -12.83 -1.56 -27.22
N VAL A 225 -11.76 -0.95 -26.72
CA VAL A 225 -10.64 -0.51 -27.56
C VAL A 225 -9.43 -1.41 -27.29
N PHE A 226 -8.94 -2.09 -28.33
CA PHE A 226 -7.74 -2.93 -28.27
C PHE A 226 -6.61 -2.22 -29.00
N PRO A 227 -5.61 -1.67 -28.28
CA PRO A 227 -4.47 -1.03 -28.90
C PRO A 227 -3.58 -2.06 -29.63
N GLU A 228 -3.08 -1.69 -30.80
CA GLU A 228 -2.18 -2.51 -31.61
C GLU A 228 -0.89 -1.72 -31.86
N LEU A 229 0.10 -1.92 -30.98
CA LEU A 229 1.33 -1.13 -30.98
C LEU A 229 2.13 -1.30 -32.29
N ALA A 230 2.22 -2.53 -32.80
CA ALA A 230 3.01 -2.86 -34.00
C ALA A 230 2.54 -2.14 -35.27
N THR A 231 1.23 -1.88 -35.38
CA THR A 231 0.59 -1.20 -36.52
C THR A 231 0.19 0.24 -36.20
N ARG A 232 0.41 0.70 -34.96
CA ARG A 232 -0.06 2.00 -34.45
C ARG A 232 -1.53 2.25 -34.80
N SER A 233 -2.36 1.27 -34.50
CA SER A 233 -3.81 1.29 -34.68
C SER A 233 -4.53 0.89 -33.40
N ALA A 234 -5.86 0.98 -33.43
CA ALA A 234 -6.71 0.37 -32.43
C ALA A 234 -7.87 -0.36 -33.10
N LEU A 235 -8.20 -1.56 -32.61
CA LEU A 235 -9.42 -2.26 -32.96
C LEU A 235 -10.53 -1.85 -31.98
N VAL A 236 -11.51 -1.09 -32.48
CA VAL A 236 -12.67 -0.63 -31.72
C VAL A 236 -13.83 -1.59 -31.94
N LYS A 237 -14.15 -2.35 -30.90
CA LYS A 237 -15.25 -3.33 -30.87
C LYS A 237 -16.48 -2.67 -30.28
N VAL A 238 -17.53 -2.54 -31.08
CA VAL A 238 -18.78 -1.88 -30.68
C VAL A 238 -19.90 -2.93 -30.60
N ASP A 239 -20.52 -3.06 -29.44
CA ASP A 239 -21.67 -3.92 -29.23
C ASP A 239 -22.94 -3.07 -29.10
N ILE A 240 -23.96 -3.38 -29.90
CA ILE A 240 -25.19 -2.60 -30.04
C ILE A 240 -26.36 -3.44 -29.57
N THR A 241 -27.21 -2.86 -28.71
CA THR A 241 -28.46 -3.48 -28.27
C THR A 241 -29.64 -2.75 -28.90
N ALA A 242 -30.61 -3.50 -29.45
CA ALA A 242 -31.86 -2.97 -30.00
C ALA A 242 -33.07 -3.81 -29.52
N GLY A 243 -34.27 -3.23 -29.50
CA GLY A 243 -35.51 -3.90 -29.08
C GLY A 243 -35.85 -5.16 -29.91
N SER A 244 -36.73 -6.02 -29.36
CA SER A 244 -36.92 -7.41 -29.85
C SER A 244 -37.64 -7.58 -31.20
N ARG A 245 -37.89 -6.52 -32.01
CA ARG A 245 -38.70 -6.63 -33.25
C ARG A 245 -38.37 -5.67 -34.41
N SER A 246 -37.17 -5.13 -34.51
CA SER A 246 -36.84 -4.15 -35.57
C SER A 246 -35.66 -4.63 -36.42
N ALA A 247 -35.89 -5.01 -37.68
CA ALA A 247 -34.82 -5.09 -38.69
C ALA A 247 -34.48 -3.66 -39.14
N GLY A 248 -33.19 -3.33 -39.23
CA GLY A 248 -32.73 -1.98 -39.57
C GLY A 248 -31.26 -1.94 -39.98
N THR A 249 -30.90 -0.97 -40.81
CA THR A 249 -29.52 -0.67 -41.21
C THR A 249 -28.93 0.38 -40.27
N GLY A 250 -27.63 0.30 -40.01
CA GLY A 250 -26.94 1.27 -39.15
C GLY A 250 -25.53 1.58 -39.61
N ARG A 251 -25.00 2.69 -39.10
CA ARG A 251 -23.64 3.17 -39.32
C ARG A 251 -22.99 3.48 -37.98
N VAL A 252 -21.77 3.01 -37.81
CA VAL A 252 -20.87 3.39 -36.72
C VAL A 252 -19.79 4.32 -37.28
N GLU A 253 -19.61 5.47 -36.64
CA GLU A 253 -18.50 6.40 -36.88
C GLU A 253 -17.61 6.43 -35.65
N VAL A 254 -16.29 6.32 -35.84
CA VAL A 254 -15.29 6.37 -34.78
C VAL A 254 -14.29 7.48 -35.08
N THR A 255 -14.06 8.36 -34.11
CA THR A 255 -13.00 9.39 -34.13
C THR A 255 -12.15 9.27 -32.89
N ALA A 256 -10.89 9.72 -32.94
CA ALA A 256 -10.05 9.82 -31.75
C ALA A 256 -9.29 11.14 -31.67
N ARG A 257 -9.09 11.63 -30.44
CA ARG A 257 -8.30 12.83 -30.13
C ARG A 257 -7.25 12.47 -29.08
N CYS A 258 -5.98 12.74 -29.39
CA CYS A 258 -4.89 12.51 -28.44
C CYS A 258 -4.68 13.74 -27.53
N HIS A 259 -4.56 13.47 -26.23
CA HIS A 259 -4.21 14.40 -25.17
C HIS A 259 -2.92 13.94 -24.48
N ARG A 260 -1.99 14.86 -24.19
CA ARG A 260 -0.78 14.60 -23.41
C ARG A 260 -0.77 15.49 -22.17
N ALA A 261 -0.47 14.91 -21.00
CA ALA A 261 -0.57 15.60 -19.72
C ALA A 261 0.56 16.61 -19.44
N THR A 262 1.69 16.60 -20.17
CA THR A 262 2.83 17.47 -19.83
C THR A 262 3.62 17.95 -21.07
N GLY A 263 3.77 19.28 -21.20
CA GLY A 263 4.85 19.96 -21.94
C GLY A 263 5.00 19.76 -23.46
N ALA A 264 4.45 18.71 -24.05
CA ALA A 264 4.54 18.40 -25.46
C ALA A 264 3.40 19.08 -26.23
N THR A 265 3.71 20.13 -26.99
CA THR A 265 2.75 20.76 -27.90
C THR A 265 2.45 19.82 -29.07
N GLY A 266 1.23 19.28 -29.12
CA GLY A 266 0.73 18.53 -30.28
C GLY A 266 -0.51 17.69 -29.96
N THR A 267 -1.68 18.15 -30.39
CA THR A 267 -2.89 17.30 -30.47
C THR A 267 -2.85 16.53 -31.79
N THR A 268 -2.86 15.20 -31.73
CA THR A 268 -3.07 14.39 -32.94
C THR A 268 -4.55 14.04 -33.00
N ASP A 269 -5.27 14.69 -33.91
CA ASP A 269 -6.67 14.40 -34.20
C ASP A 269 -6.73 13.36 -35.32
N VAL A 270 -7.36 12.22 -35.04
CA VAL A 270 -7.63 11.18 -36.04
C VAL A 270 -9.01 11.43 -36.62
N GLY A 271 -9.07 11.65 -37.94
CA GLY A 271 -10.33 11.86 -38.67
C GLY A 271 -11.29 10.67 -38.57
N PRO A 272 -12.58 10.86 -38.91
CA PRO A 272 -13.60 9.83 -38.74
C PRO A 272 -13.34 8.60 -39.62
N VAL A 273 -13.46 7.43 -39.02
CA VAL A 273 -13.53 6.13 -39.70
C VAL A 273 -14.96 5.60 -39.55
N THR A 274 -15.58 5.23 -40.67
CA THR A 274 -16.96 4.74 -40.70
C THR A 274 -17.04 3.27 -41.09
N ALA A 275 -17.93 2.54 -40.44
CA ALA A 275 -18.30 1.18 -40.79
C ALA A 275 -19.83 1.06 -40.86
N GLU A 276 -20.32 0.52 -41.97
CA GLU A 276 -21.74 0.23 -42.18
C GLU A 276 -22.05 -1.22 -41.82
N PHE A 277 -23.25 -1.47 -41.30
CA PHE A 277 -23.71 -2.83 -41.03
C PHE A 277 -25.19 -3.00 -41.41
N GLU A 278 -25.50 -4.16 -41.99
CA GLU A 278 -26.87 -4.63 -42.19
C GLU A 278 -27.13 -5.70 -41.12
N ALA A 279 -28.03 -5.44 -40.17
CA ALA A 279 -28.36 -6.41 -39.12
C ALA A 279 -29.78 -6.97 -39.31
N GLU A 280 -29.87 -8.27 -39.59
CA GLU A 280 -31.00 -9.07 -39.09
C GLU A 280 -30.73 -9.35 -37.61
N TYR A 281 -31.39 -8.60 -36.71
CA TYR A 281 -31.23 -8.78 -35.26
C TYR A 281 -31.79 -10.14 -34.84
N GLY A 282 -30.91 -11.13 -34.69
CA GLY A 282 -31.28 -12.49 -34.30
C GLY A 282 -30.13 -13.38 -33.83
N ARG A 283 -28.90 -12.85 -33.77
CA ARG A 283 -27.77 -13.60 -33.22
C ARG A 283 -27.75 -13.44 -31.70
N ASP A 284 -27.73 -14.57 -30.99
CA ASP A 284 -27.40 -14.57 -29.58
C ASP A 284 -25.94 -14.13 -29.41
N LEU A 285 -25.73 -13.04 -28.67
CA LEU A 285 -24.41 -12.50 -28.34
C LEU A 285 -23.99 -12.88 -26.90
N SER A 286 -24.64 -13.88 -26.30
CA SER A 286 -24.32 -14.39 -24.96
C SER A 286 -22.85 -14.81 -24.80
N GLU A 287 -22.23 -15.38 -25.85
CA GLU A 287 -20.79 -15.70 -25.90
C GLU A 287 -19.89 -14.46 -25.71
N ARG A 288 -20.42 -13.26 -25.91
CA ARG A 288 -19.73 -11.97 -25.76
C ARG A 288 -20.11 -11.22 -24.48
N GLY A 289 -20.94 -11.84 -23.63
CA GLY A 289 -21.37 -11.28 -22.34
C GLY A 289 -22.59 -10.36 -22.41
N LEU A 290 -23.34 -10.37 -23.54
CA LEU A 290 -24.58 -9.60 -23.69
C LEU A 290 -25.81 -10.48 -23.40
N THR A 291 -26.82 -9.89 -22.78
CA THR A 291 -28.07 -10.56 -22.39
C THR A 291 -29.23 -10.30 -23.36
N ALA A 292 -28.98 -9.57 -24.44
CA ALA A 292 -29.97 -9.16 -25.42
C ALA A 292 -29.51 -9.46 -26.86
N SER A 293 -30.48 -9.67 -27.76
CA SER A 293 -30.24 -9.72 -29.20
C SER A 293 -29.73 -8.36 -29.69
N GLY A 294 -28.71 -8.35 -30.54
CA GLY A 294 -28.04 -7.13 -30.95
C GLY A 294 -27.19 -7.28 -32.21
N ALA A 295 -26.35 -6.28 -32.45
CA ALA A 295 -25.36 -6.26 -33.51
C ALA A 295 -23.96 -6.02 -32.93
N HIS A 296 -22.94 -6.40 -33.70
CA HIS A 296 -21.56 -6.14 -33.36
C HIS A 296 -20.80 -5.63 -34.58
N VAL A 297 -20.00 -4.58 -34.38
CA VAL A 297 -19.20 -3.94 -35.40
C VAL A 297 -17.76 -3.80 -34.90
N ASP A 298 -16.82 -4.24 -35.71
CA ASP A 298 -15.39 -4.01 -35.52
C ASP A 298 -14.94 -2.87 -36.44
N VAL A 299 -14.30 -1.84 -35.87
CA VAL A 299 -13.76 -0.70 -36.60
C VAL A 299 -12.26 -0.63 -36.36
N HIS A 300 -11.46 -0.73 -37.42
CA HIS A 300 -10.02 -0.50 -37.36
C HIS A 300 -9.74 0.99 -37.46
N LEU A 301 -9.23 1.58 -36.37
CA LEU A 301 -8.88 2.99 -36.28
C LEU A 301 -7.35 3.16 -36.46
N PRO A 302 -6.86 3.66 -37.61
CA PRO A 302 -5.44 3.95 -37.80
C PRO A 302 -5.07 5.23 -37.05
N LEU A 303 -4.11 5.16 -36.12
CA LEU A 303 -3.66 6.33 -35.34
C LEU A 303 -2.51 7.08 -36.04
N GLY A 304 -1.84 6.41 -36.98
CA GLY A 304 -0.73 6.95 -37.77
C GLY A 304 0.64 6.54 -37.25
N GLU A 305 1.65 6.61 -38.12
CA GLU A 305 3.02 6.17 -37.81
C GLU A 305 3.67 6.95 -36.66
N ASP A 306 3.21 8.16 -36.36
CA ASP A 306 3.72 9.02 -35.28
C ASP A 306 2.87 8.98 -34.00
N ALA A 307 1.91 8.05 -33.90
CA ALA A 307 1.06 7.92 -32.72
C ALA A 307 1.87 7.82 -31.40
N ALA A 308 1.44 8.59 -30.41
CA ALA A 308 2.03 8.61 -29.07
C ALA A 308 1.69 7.31 -28.33
N THR A 309 2.63 6.77 -27.58
CA THR A 309 2.38 5.59 -26.73
C THR A 309 2.03 6.03 -25.31
N TRP A 310 1.44 5.12 -24.54
CA TRP A 310 1.19 5.33 -23.11
C TRP A 310 2.14 4.46 -22.26
N ASP A 311 2.85 5.07 -21.31
CA ASP A 311 3.61 4.41 -20.23
C ASP A 311 3.90 5.37 -19.06
N GLU A 312 4.70 4.95 -18.06
CA GLU A 312 5.05 5.77 -16.89
C GLU A 312 5.84 7.05 -17.17
N PHE A 313 6.38 7.22 -18.38
CA PHE A 313 7.19 8.39 -18.76
C PHE A 313 6.49 9.26 -19.81
N ASP A 314 5.67 8.67 -20.70
CA ASP A 314 4.82 9.39 -21.67
C ASP A 314 3.37 8.88 -21.56
N PRO A 315 2.53 9.44 -20.67
CA PRO A 315 1.15 8.98 -20.48
C PRO A 315 0.19 9.59 -21.51
N ALA A 316 0.38 9.28 -22.79
CA ALA A 316 -0.48 9.80 -23.85
C ALA A 316 -1.85 9.09 -23.88
N LEU A 317 -2.93 9.87 -23.81
CA LEU A 317 -4.31 9.36 -23.78
C LEU A 317 -5.05 9.72 -25.06
N TYR A 318 -5.88 8.80 -25.54
CA TYR A 318 -6.74 8.98 -26.70
C TYR A 318 -8.20 8.91 -26.26
N GLU A 319 -8.92 10.03 -26.41
CA GLU A 319 -10.37 10.04 -26.28
C GLU A 319 -10.98 9.53 -27.59
N VAL A 320 -11.71 8.43 -27.53
CA VAL A 320 -12.44 7.84 -28.65
C VAL A 320 -13.92 8.21 -28.53
N THR A 321 -14.45 8.86 -29.56
CA THR A 321 -15.89 9.10 -29.70
C THR A 321 -16.46 8.12 -30.72
N VAL A 322 -17.45 7.33 -30.30
CA VAL A 322 -18.19 6.39 -31.15
C VAL A 322 -19.61 6.90 -31.32
N ARG A 323 -20.02 7.18 -32.57
CA ARG A 323 -21.37 7.61 -32.91
C ARG A 323 -22.10 6.51 -33.66
N LEU A 324 -23.27 6.13 -33.15
CA LEU A 324 -24.18 5.20 -33.80
C LEU A 324 -25.32 5.99 -34.46
N THR A 325 -25.62 5.66 -35.71
CA THR A 325 -26.84 6.09 -36.40
C THR A 325 -27.57 4.85 -36.90
N THR A 326 -28.83 4.68 -36.52
CA THR A 326 -29.67 3.55 -36.94
C THR A 326 -30.98 4.06 -37.51
N GLU A 327 -31.55 3.33 -38.46
CA GLU A 327 -32.92 3.57 -38.91
C GLU A 327 -33.82 2.43 -38.42
N ILE A 328 -34.78 2.76 -37.57
CA ILE A 328 -35.75 1.82 -37.00
C ILE A 328 -37.15 2.27 -37.37
N HIS A 329 -37.88 1.44 -38.10
CA HIS A 329 -39.25 1.74 -38.55
C HIS A 329 -39.39 3.07 -39.33
N GLY A 330 -38.34 3.48 -40.05
CA GLY A 330 -38.31 4.75 -40.80
C GLY A 330 -37.96 5.98 -39.95
N THR A 331 -37.59 5.79 -38.68
CA THR A 331 -37.13 6.85 -37.77
C THR A 331 -35.63 6.69 -37.51
N GLU A 332 -34.88 7.78 -37.66
CA GLU A 332 -33.46 7.80 -37.33
C GLU A 332 -33.27 7.88 -35.81
N SER A 333 -32.46 6.98 -35.26
CA SER A 333 -32.03 6.96 -33.86
C SER A 333 -30.52 7.13 -33.79
N ARG A 334 -30.05 8.00 -32.89
CA ARG A 334 -28.63 8.32 -32.70
C ARG A 334 -28.22 8.02 -31.27
N ASP A 335 -27.01 7.51 -31.12
CA ASP A 335 -26.37 7.33 -29.83
C ASP A 335 -24.89 7.70 -29.91
N THR A 336 -24.29 8.11 -28.80
CA THR A 336 -22.87 8.51 -28.74
C THR A 336 -22.26 8.07 -27.42
N VAL A 337 -21.13 7.38 -27.51
CA VAL A 337 -20.33 6.96 -26.35
C VAL A 337 -18.92 7.47 -26.51
N ARG A 338 -18.37 8.02 -25.42
CA ARG A 338 -16.96 8.39 -25.31
C ARG A 338 -16.24 7.43 -24.37
N THR A 339 -15.00 7.10 -24.68
CA THR A 339 -14.13 6.31 -23.80
C THR A 339 -12.68 6.69 -24.05
N THR A 340 -11.80 6.45 -23.08
CA THR A 340 -10.38 6.75 -23.18
C THR A 340 -9.58 5.45 -23.28
N PHE A 341 -8.51 5.45 -24.07
CA PHE A 341 -7.50 4.39 -24.07
C PHE A 341 -6.09 4.97 -24.25
N GLY A 342 -5.07 4.15 -23.99
CA GLY A 342 -3.68 4.46 -24.32
C GLY A 342 -3.12 3.45 -25.33
N LEU A 343 -2.33 3.92 -26.30
CA LEU A 343 -1.61 3.04 -27.22
C LEU A 343 -0.43 2.40 -26.47
N ARG A 344 -0.63 1.18 -25.97
CA ARG A 344 0.42 0.44 -25.26
C ARG A 344 0.30 -1.07 -25.41
N GLU A 345 1.40 -1.76 -25.18
CA GLU A 345 1.47 -3.22 -25.11
C GLU A 345 2.12 -3.65 -23.79
N MET A 346 1.48 -4.58 -23.06
CA MET A 346 2.08 -5.26 -21.91
C MET A 346 2.43 -6.68 -22.30
N ALA A 347 3.66 -7.09 -22.03
CA ALA A 347 4.16 -8.42 -22.36
C ALA A 347 5.26 -8.85 -21.37
N THR A 348 5.86 -10.01 -21.62
CA THR A 348 7.03 -10.52 -20.90
C THR A 348 8.15 -10.88 -21.88
N ASP A 349 9.40 -10.66 -21.47
CA ASP A 349 10.62 -11.11 -22.14
C ASP A 349 11.41 -11.99 -21.17
N GLY A 350 11.17 -13.31 -21.23
CA GLY A 350 11.71 -14.26 -20.28
C GLY A 350 11.33 -13.87 -18.85
N THR A 351 12.31 -13.48 -18.05
CA THR A 351 12.14 -13.17 -16.63
C THR A 351 11.73 -11.71 -16.35
N GLN A 352 11.45 -10.92 -17.39
CA GLN A 352 11.20 -9.48 -17.28
C GLN A 352 9.81 -9.12 -17.78
N VAL A 353 9.16 -8.17 -17.08
CA VAL A 353 7.97 -7.49 -17.61
C VAL A 353 8.42 -6.48 -18.66
N THR A 354 7.63 -6.30 -19.71
CA THR A 354 7.88 -5.26 -20.72
C THR A 354 6.64 -4.42 -20.97
N ILE A 355 6.83 -3.10 -21.08
CA ILE A 355 5.83 -2.17 -21.63
C ILE A 355 6.38 -1.58 -22.92
N ASN A 356 5.61 -1.66 -24.00
CA ASN A 356 6.03 -1.17 -25.32
C ASN A 356 7.38 -1.76 -25.78
N GLY A 357 7.66 -3.02 -25.42
CA GLY A 357 8.93 -3.71 -25.67
C GLY A 357 10.11 -3.28 -24.79
N ARG A 358 9.93 -2.28 -23.91
CA ARG A 358 10.95 -1.84 -22.95
C ARG A 358 10.85 -2.65 -21.66
N ARG A 359 11.98 -3.13 -21.13
CA ARG A 359 12.03 -3.80 -19.83
C ARG A 359 11.61 -2.85 -18.72
N THR A 360 10.69 -3.33 -17.88
CA THR A 360 10.12 -2.57 -16.77
C THR A 360 10.26 -3.36 -15.49
N PHE A 361 10.77 -2.71 -14.45
CA PHE A 361 10.78 -3.25 -13.11
C PHE A 361 9.57 -2.73 -12.35
N ILE A 362 8.76 -3.63 -11.80
CA ILE A 362 7.58 -3.25 -11.03
C ILE A 362 8.02 -2.77 -9.66
N ARG A 363 7.68 -1.52 -9.34
CA ARG A 363 7.95 -0.86 -8.06
C ARG A 363 6.59 -0.50 -7.47
N GLY A 364 5.93 -1.50 -6.88
CA GLY A 364 4.55 -1.37 -6.43
C GLY A 364 4.40 -1.18 -4.92
N THR A 365 3.31 -0.54 -4.51
CA THR A 365 2.80 -0.57 -3.12
C THR A 365 1.34 -1.00 -3.12
N LEU A 366 0.85 -1.55 -2.01
CA LEU A 366 -0.58 -1.83 -1.85
C LEU A 366 -1.36 -0.54 -1.60
N GLU A 367 -2.62 -0.57 -2.04
CA GLU A 367 -3.71 0.27 -1.56
C GLU A 367 -4.78 -0.68 -0.97
N SER A 368 -5.08 -0.47 0.32
CA SER A 368 -5.90 -1.38 1.14
C SER A 368 -7.29 -0.83 1.44
N CYS A 369 -7.77 0.19 0.74
CA CYS A 369 -9.04 0.86 0.95
C CYS A 369 -9.17 1.51 2.34
N VAL A 370 -8.13 2.24 2.75
CA VAL A 370 -8.05 2.89 4.07
C VAL A 370 -8.36 4.37 3.94
N PHE A 371 -9.59 4.76 4.29
CA PHE A 371 -10.06 6.15 4.19
C PHE A 371 -10.71 6.59 5.51
N PRO A 372 -9.91 7.03 6.51
CA PRO A 372 -10.40 7.20 7.88
C PRO A 372 -11.55 8.22 8.04
N LEU A 373 -11.60 9.27 7.21
CA LEU A 373 -12.61 10.31 7.34
C LEU A 373 -14.01 9.79 6.99
N THR A 374 -14.13 8.98 5.95
CA THR A 374 -15.41 8.53 5.41
C THR A 374 -15.74 7.09 5.81
N GLY A 375 -14.72 6.25 6.02
CA GLY A 375 -14.87 4.79 6.10
C GLY A 375 -15.21 4.17 4.74
N TYR A 376 -14.93 4.83 3.62
CA TYR A 376 -15.15 4.29 2.27
C TYR A 376 -14.34 5.09 1.24
N PRO A 377 -13.98 4.50 0.07
CA PRO A 377 -13.09 5.16 -0.88
C PRO A 377 -13.76 6.38 -1.55
N PRO A 378 -12.99 7.45 -1.84
CA PRO A 378 -13.47 8.57 -2.62
C PRO A 378 -13.74 8.15 -4.06
N THR A 379 -14.76 8.76 -4.67
CA THR A 379 -15.16 8.54 -6.07
C THR A 379 -14.85 9.73 -6.98
N ASP A 380 -14.17 10.74 -6.45
CA ASP A 380 -13.64 11.87 -7.23
C ASP A 380 -12.17 11.64 -7.63
N VAL A 381 -11.80 12.13 -8.82
CA VAL A 381 -10.46 11.95 -9.40
C VAL A 381 -9.38 12.70 -8.59
N ASP A 382 -9.71 13.84 -7.99
CA ASP A 382 -8.73 14.70 -7.31
C ASP A 382 -8.12 14.02 -6.08
N SER A 383 -8.94 13.35 -5.27
CA SER A 383 -8.45 12.56 -4.14
C SER A 383 -7.45 11.49 -4.57
N TRP A 384 -7.69 10.83 -5.72
CA TRP A 384 -6.78 9.83 -6.26
C TRP A 384 -5.53 10.44 -6.89
N ARG A 385 -5.61 11.63 -7.49
CA ARG A 385 -4.44 12.36 -8.01
C ARG A 385 -3.41 12.64 -6.91
N GLU A 386 -3.85 12.99 -5.71
CA GLU A 386 -2.97 13.22 -4.56
C GLU A 386 -2.22 11.95 -4.13
N ILE A 387 -2.93 10.81 -4.05
CA ILE A 387 -2.34 9.51 -3.74
C ILE A 387 -1.34 9.11 -4.83
N VAL A 388 -1.74 9.20 -6.10
CA VAL A 388 -0.90 8.86 -7.26
C VAL A 388 0.38 9.71 -7.28
N ALA A 389 0.26 11.02 -7.06
CA ALA A 389 1.41 11.91 -7.00
C ALA A 389 2.36 11.54 -5.85
N THR A 390 1.81 11.17 -4.69
CA THR A 390 2.59 10.71 -3.54
C THR A 390 3.35 9.42 -3.85
N VAL A 391 2.69 8.44 -4.46
CA VAL A 391 3.31 7.18 -4.89
C VAL A 391 4.47 7.43 -5.85
N GLN A 392 4.27 8.26 -6.88
CA GLN A 392 5.31 8.60 -7.86
C GLN A 392 6.47 9.38 -7.24
N ALA A 393 6.20 10.29 -6.31
CA ALA A 393 7.23 11.05 -5.60
C ALA A 393 8.20 10.15 -4.81
N HIS A 394 7.73 8.97 -4.36
CA HIS A 394 8.56 7.96 -3.70
C HIS A 394 9.24 6.97 -4.67
N GLY A 395 9.15 7.21 -6.00
CA GLY A 395 9.80 6.41 -7.04
C GLY A 395 9.02 5.16 -7.48
N LEU A 396 7.88 4.90 -6.86
CA LEU A 396 7.00 3.78 -7.20
C LEU A 396 6.24 4.04 -8.50
N ASN A 397 5.92 2.99 -9.24
CA ASN A 397 5.19 3.07 -10.51
C ASN A 397 3.91 2.21 -10.55
N LEU A 398 3.57 1.51 -9.46
CA LEU A 398 2.37 0.68 -9.41
C LEU A 398 1.61 0.80 -8.08
N LEU A 399 0.26 0.84 -8.16
CA LEU A 399 -0.64 0.57 -7.04
C LEU A 399 -1.30 -0.80 -7.22
N ARG A 400 -1.19 -1.66 -6.21
CA ARG A 400 -1.89 -2.95 -6.13
C ARG A 400 -3.10 -2.81 -5.22
N PHE A 401 -4.30 -3.01 -5.74
CA PHE A 401 -5.52 -2.99 -4.96
C PHE A 401 -5.75 -4.34 -4.29
N HIS A 402 -5.41 -4.43 -3.01
CA HIS A 402 -5.34 -5.71 -2.29
C HIS A 402 -6.74 -6.28 -2.02
N SER A 403 -7.13 -7.37 -2.69
CA SER A 403 -8.45 -8.03 -2.58
C SER A 403 -9.66 -7.11 -2.83
N TRP A 404 -9.50 -6.08 -3.67
CA TRP A 404 -10.59 -5.16 -4.02
C TRP A 404 -10.35 -4.45 -5.37
N CYS A 405 -11.40 -3.80 -5.91
CA CYS A 405 -11.32 -2.96 -7.10
C CYS A 405 -11.68 -1.50 -6.74
N PRO A 406 -10.87 -0.52 -7.16
CA PRO A 406 -11.13 0.88 -6.86
C PRO A 406 -12.25 1.47 -7.74
N PRO A 407 -12.78 2.66 -7.41
CA PRO A 407 -13.68 3.41 -8.29
C PRO A 407 -12.99 3.84 -9.58
N GLU A 408 -13.77 4.21 -10.61
CA GLU A 408 -13.26 4.69 -11.91
C GLU A 408 -12.28 5.86 -11.74
N ALA A 409 -12.53 6.73 -10.76
CA ALA A 409 -11.69 7.86 -10.43
C ALA A 409 -10.21 7.50 -10.20
N ALA A 410 -9.92 6.35 -9.61
CA ALA A 410 -8.54 5.88 -9.42
C ALA A 410 -7.87 5.51 -10.74
N PHE A 411 -8.62 4.89 -11.66
CA PHE A 411 -8.13 4.57 -13.00
C PHE A 411 -7.86 5.84 -13.81
N VAL A 412 -8.75 6.83 -13.76
CA VAL A 412 -8.57 8.12 -14.44
C VAL A 412 -7.32 8.84 -13.92
N ALA A 413 -7.14 8.93 -12.60
CA ALA A 413 -5.96 9.55 -12.01
C ALA A 413 -4.66 8.83 -12.41
N ALA A 414 -4.68 7.49 -12.42
CA ALA A 414 -3.54 6.67 -12.82
C ALA A 414 -3.23 6.79 -14.32
N ASP A 415 -4.25 6.80 -15.18
CA ASP A 415 -4.13 7.00 -16.63
C ASP A 415 -3.47 8.33 -16.97
N GLU A 416 -3.90 9.41 -16.33
CA GLU A 416 -3.38 10.76 -16.53
C GLU A 416 -1.90 10.88 -16.10
N ALA A 417 -1.53 10.18 -15.03
CA ALA A 417 -0.20 10.27 -14.43
C ALA A 417 0.82 9.26 -15.00
N GLY A 418 0.38 8.24 -15.73
CA GLY A 418 1.25 7.12 -16.12
C GLY A 418 1.53 6.14 -14.99
N LEU A 419 0.64 6.03 -14.00
CA LEU A 419 0.78 5.04 -12.93
C LEU A 419 0.15 3.71 -13.35
N TYR A 420 0.83 2.60 -13.06
CA TYR A 420 0.32 1.26 -13.32
C TYR A 420 -0.59 0.77 -12.19
N LEU A 421 -1.60 -0.02 -12.53
CA LEU A 421 -2.51 -0.63 -11.57
C LEU A 421 -2.51 -2.16 -11.71
N GLN A 422 -2.36 -2.84 -10.57
CA GLN A 422 -2.78 -4.23 -10.40
C GLN A 422 -4.14 -4.24 -9.70
N VAL A 423 -5.18 -4.70 -10.40
CA VAL A 423 -6.54 -4.81 -9.86
C VAL A 423 -6.81 -6.26 -9.48
N GLU A 424 -7.51 -6.45 -8.38
CA GLU A 424 -7.88 -7.77 -7.88
C GLU A 424 -9.39 -7.93 -7.84
N GLY A 425 -9.85 -9.18 -7.98
CA GLY A 425 -11.21 -9.50 -7.56
C GLY A 425 -11.39 -9.23 -6.05
N PRO A 426 -12.64 -9.06 -5.58
CA PRO A 426 -12.93 -8.57 -4.24
C PRO A 426 -12.80 -9.65 -3.14
N ILE A 427 -11.84 -10.58 -3.29
CA ILE A 427 -11.78 -11.85 -2.57
C ILE A 427 -10.43 -12.03 -1.87
N TRP A 428 -10.49 -12.50 -0.61
CA TRP A 428 -9.35 -13.03 0.13
C TRP A 428 -9.71 -14.42 0.67
N ALA A 429 -9.26 -15.48 -0.01
CA ALA A 429 -9.82 -16.81 0.15
C ALA A 429 -9.00 -17.80 0.98
N ASN A 430 -8.16 -17.34 1.93
CA ASN A 430 -7.48 -18.23 2.88
C ASN A 430 -8.17 -18.34 4.25
N GLN A 431 -9.22 -17.56 4.48
CA GLN A 431 -9.97 -17.51 5.74
C GLN A 431 -11.47 -17.49 5.44
N GLY A 432 -12.21 -18.54 5.81
CA GLY A 432 -13.66 -18.66 5.54
C GLY A 432 -13.99 -19.09 4.10
N ALA A 433 -13.69 -18.22 3.13
CA ALA A 433 -13.85 -18.47 1.71
C ALA A 433 -12.86 -19.54 1.21
N ALA A 434 -13.22 -20.23 0.13
CA ALA A 434 -12.37 -21.24 -0.53
C ALA A 434 -12.73 -21.33 -2.03
N ILE A 435 -11.72 -21.27 -2.88
CA ILE A 435 -11.84 -21.27 -4.35
C ILE A 435 -11.73 -22.70 -4.89
N GLY A 436 -12.46 -22.97 -6.00
CA GLY A 436 -12.42 -24.24 -6.72
C GLY A 436 -13.22 -25.36 -6.05
N GLU A 437 -14.09 -25.02 -5.09
CA GLU A 437 -14.90 -25.97 -4.36
C GLU A 437 -16.36 -26.07 -4.86
N GLY A 438 -16.75 -25.27 -5.85
CA GLY A 438 -18.13 -25.16 -6.33
C GLY A 438 -19.00 -24.30 -5.41
N ARG A 439 -18.39 -23.46 -4.56
CA ARG A 439 -19.09 -22.53 -3.67
C ARG A 439 -19.55 -21.30 -4.46
N PRO A 440 -20.53 -20.52 -3.95
CA PRO A 440 -21.00 -19.31 -4.64
C PRO A 440 -19.89 -18.30 -5.02
N VAL A 441 -18.80 -18.26 -4.25
CA VAL A 441 -17.65 -17.39 -4.51
C VAL A 441 -16.95 -17.68 -5.85
N ASP A 442 -16.98 -18.93 -6.35
CA ASP A 442 -16.37 -19.29 -7.65
C ASP A 442 -17.11 -18.61 -8.81
N ALA A 443 -18.46 -18.64 -8.78
CA ALA A 443 -19.29 -17.97 -9.76
C ALA A 443 -19.19 -16.44 -9.62
N PHE A 444 -19.16 -15.96 -8.37
CA PHE A 444 -18.99 -14.54 -8.07
C PHE A 444 -17.66 -13.99 -8.59
N LEU A 445 -16.55 -14.72 -8.44
CA LEU A 445 -15.25 -14.35 -9.00
C LEU A 445 -15.32 -14.15 -10.52
N ALA A 446 -15.94 -15.09 -11.24
CA ALA A 446 -16.10 -14.98 -12.69
C ALA A 446 -17.01 -13.80 -13.09
N GLU A 447 -18.11 -13.57 -12.35
CA GLU A 447 -19.02 -12.46 -12.57
C GLU A 447 -18.35 -11.09 -12.32
N GLU A 448 -17.65 -10.92 -11.20
CA GLU A 448 -16.93 -9.69 -10.86
C GLU A 448 -15.78 -9.44 -11.85
N THR A 449 -15.02 -10.48 -12.22
CA THR A 449 -13.97 -10.36 -13.24
C THR A 449 -14.56 -9.81 -14.55
N ARG A 450 -15.67 -10.38 -15.02
CA ARG A 450 -16.36 -9.89 -16.22
C ARG A 450 -16.80 -8.43 -16.09
N ARG A 451 -17.33 -8.04 -14.93
CA ARG A 451 -17.78 -6.66 -14.66
C ARG A 451 -16.60 -5.69 -14.67
N ILE A 452 -15.51 -5.99 -13.96
CA ILE A 452 -14.28 -5.20 -13.93
C ILE A 452 -13.72 -5.01 -15.34
N LEU A 453 -13.59 -6.09 -16.13
CA LEU A 453 -13.05 -5.99 -17.49
C LEU A 453 -13.96 -5.21 -18.44
N ARG A 454 -15.28 -5.27 -18.22
CA ARG A 454 -16.26 -4.52 -19.00
C ARG A 454 -16.18 -3.02 -18.69
N GLU A 455 -16.15 -2.67 -17.41
CA GLU A 455 -16.22 -1.26 -16.97
C GLU A 455 -14.87 -0.57 -17.16
N TYR A 456 -13.78 -1.20 -16.69
CA TYR A 456 -12.49 -0.55 -16.56
C TYR A 456 -11.45 -1.02 -17.58
N GLY A 457 -11.80 -1.96 -18.47
CA GLY A 457 -10.83 -2.61 -19.33
C GLY A 457 -10.14 -1.71 -20.37
N ASN A 458 -10.71 -0.55 -20.69
CA ASN A 458 -10.12 0.42 -21.64
C ASN A 458 -9.05 1.31 -20.99
N HIS A 459 -9.02 1.45 -19.65
CA HIS A 459 -8.03 2.26 -18.96
C HIS A 459 -6.62 1.71 -19.18
N PRO A 460 -5.70 2.48 -19.78
CA PRO A 460 -4.34 2.00 -20.04
C PRO A 460 -3.56 1.66 -18.77
N SER A 461 -3.86 2.31 -17.64
CA SER A 461 -3.25 2.01 -16.33
C SER A 461 -3.58 0.62 -15.80
N PHE A 462 -4.69 0.00 -16.23
CA PHE A 462 -5.05 -1.36 -15.82
C PHE A 462 -4.20 -2.41 -16.55
N VAL A 463 -3.01 -2.66 -16.01
CA VAL A 463 -1.95 -3.47 -16.67
C VAL A 463 -1.80 -4.88 -16.13
N MET A 464 -2.28 -5.15 -14.91
CA MET A 464 -2.15 -6.44 -14.24
C MET A 464 -3.44 -6.83 -13.52
N MET A 465 -3.79 -8.12 -13.55
CA MET A 465 -4.96 -8.64 -12.85
C MET A 465 -4.65 -9.94 -12.09
N ALA A 466 -5.19 -10.03 -10.87
CA ALA A 466 -5.23 -11.27 -10.10
C ALA A 466 -6.68 -11.58 -9.66
N HIS A 467 -6.97 -12.84 -9.30
CA HIS A 467 -8.31 -13.19 -8.81
C HIS A 467 -8.66 -12.48 -7.48
N GLY A 468 -7.65 -12.12 -6.70
CA GLY A 468 -7.74 -11.82 -5.27
C GLY A 468 -6.41 -12.11 -4.57
N ASN A 469 -6.45 -12.12 -3.24
CA ASN A 469 -5.29 -12.34 -2.38
C ASN A 469 -5.30 -13.75 -1.78
N GLU A 470 -4.13 -14.39 -1.77
CA GLU A 470 -3.82 -15.58 -0.97
C GLU A 470 -4.95 -16.63 -0.96
N PRO A 471 -5.14 -17.35 -2.07
CA PRO A 471 -6.26 -18.27 -2.23
C PRO A 471 -6.15 -19.48 -1.29
N GLY A 472 -7.28 -20.16 -1.09
CA GLY A 472 -7.37 -21.43 -0.38
C GLY A 472 -8.42 -22.33 -1.03
N GLY A 473 -8.50 -23.60 -0.61
CA GLY A 473 -9.39 -24.59 -1.21
C GLY A 473 -8.71 -25.46 -2.27
N ARG A 474 -9.40 -25.72 -3.39
CA ARG A 474 -8.87 -26.42 -4.58
C ARG A 474 -8.59 -25.40 -5.68
N ASP A 475 -7.83 -24.40 -5.30
CA ASP A 475 -7.55 -23.17 -6.05
C ASP A 475 -6.75 -23.41 -7.34
N VAL A 476 -5.71 -24.24 -7.33
CA VAL A 476 -4.76 -24.39 -8.45
C VAL A 476 -5.43 -24.65 -9.80
N GLU A 477 -6.26 -25.70 -9.90
CA GLU A 477 -6.91 -26.08 -11.18
C GLU A 477 -7.94 -25.02 -11.62
N HIS A 478 -8.69 -24.48 -10.66
CA HIS A 478 -9.70 -23.46 -10.93
C HIS A 478 -9.07 -22.16 -11.42
N LEU A 479 -8.01 -21.70 -10.75
CA LEU A 479 -7.31 -20.46 -11.09
C LEU A 479 -6.49 -20.61 -12.38
N ALA A 480 -5.96 -21.79 -12.70
CA ALA A 480 -5.37 -22.05 -14.02
C ALA A 480 -6.39 -21.84 -15.15
N ALA A 481 -7.60 -22.38 -14.99
CA ALA A 481 -8.69 -22.18 -15.95
C ALA A 481 -9.15 -20.71 -16.00
N TRP A 482 -9.20 -20.03 -14.85
CA TRP A 482 -9.52 -18.61 -14.76
C TRP A 482 -8.50 -17.76 -15.52
N VAL A 483 -7.19 -17.93 -15.27
CA VAL A 483 -6.12 -17.18 -15.94
C VAL A 483 -6.17 -17.40 -17.45
N ALA A 484 -6.22 -18.65 -17.90
CA ALA A 484 -6.27 -18.98 -19.32
C ALA A 484 -7.52 -18.41 -20.01
N GLY A 485 -8.68 -18.50 -19.35
CA GLY A 485 -9.96 -18.01 -19.87
C GLY A 485 -10.00 -16.49 -20.02
N TRP A 486 -9.58 -15.76 -18.99
CA TRP A 486 -9.63 -14.29 -19.00
C TRP A 486 -8.54 -13.66 -19.85
N ARG A 487 -7.34 -14.26 -19.92
CA ARG A 487 -6.31 -13.85 -20.89
C ARG A 487 -6.81 -13.99 -22.33
N ALA A 488 -7.48 -15.10 -22.65
CA ALA A 488 -8.05 -15.30 -23.98
C ALA A 488 -9.22 -14.35 -24.28
N HIS A 489 -10.03 -14.03 -23.27
CA HIS A 489 -11.14 -13.09 -23.41
C HIS A 489 -10.66 -11.65 -23.62
N ASP A 490 -9.63 -11.23 -22.89
CA ASP A 490 -9.08 -9.88 -22.93
C ASP A 490 -7.55 -9.88 -22.70
N PRO A 491 -6.75 -9.88 -23.79
CA PRO A 491 -5.30 -9.97 -23.73
C PRO A 491 -4.60 -8.63 -23.46
N ARG A 492 -5.33 -7.56 -23.11
CA ARG A 492 -4.74 -6.23 -22.93
C ARG A 492 -3.86 -6.09 -21.68
N ARG A 493 -3.74 -7.11 -20.83
CA ARG A 493 -3.05 -7.05 -19.53
C ARG A 493 -2.40 -8.39 -19.17
N LEU A 494 -1.50 -8.36 -18.20
CA LEU A 494 -0.91 -9.59 -17.64
C LEU A 494 -1.81 -10.15 -16.54
N TYR A 495 -1.89 -11.47 -16.46
CA TYR A 495 -2.68 -12.20 -15.49
C TYR A 495 -1.80 -13.10 -14.61
N THR A 496 -2.11 -13.11 -13.32
CA THR A 496 -1.58 -14.08 -12.36
C THR A 496 -2.73 -14.73 -11.60
N SER A 497 -2.55 -15.98 -11.16
CA SER A 497 -3.59 -16.73 -10.45
C SER A 497 -3.99 -16.04 -9.15
N GLY A 498 -3.05 -15.42 -8.45
CA GLY A 498 -3.30 -14.75 -7.17
C GLY A 498 -2.06 -14.00 -6.70
N ALA A 499 -2.26 -13.05 -5.80
CA ALA A 499 -1.16 -12.47 -5.05
C ALA A 499 -0.79 -13.36 -3.85
N GLY A 500 0.50 -13.58 -3.65
CA GLY A 500 1.05 -14.51 -2.67
C GLY A 500 1.24 -15.92 -3.24
N TRP A 501 0.20 -16.55 -3.79
CA TRP A 501 0.28 -17.90 -4.38
C TRP A 501 -1.01 -18.20 -5.18
N PRO A 502 -1.10 -19.35 -5.88
CA PRO A 502 -0.01 -20.25 -6.27
C PRO A 502 0.86 -19.68 -7.40
N ALA A 503 2.09 -20.18 -7.52
CA ALA A 503 2.87 -20.03 -8.75
C ALA A 503 2.49 -21.19 -9.68
N ILE A 504 1.82 -20.89 -10.80
CA ILE A 504 1.32 -21.89 -11.75
C ILE A 504 1.80 -21.61 -13.18
N PRO A 505 1.93 -22.64 -14.04
CA PRO A 505 2.41 -22.48 -15.41
C PRO A 505 1.63 -21.48 -16.27
N GLU A 506 0.35 -21.28 -15.97
CA GLU A 506 -0.54 -20.38 -16.69
C GLU A 506 -0.26 -18.91 -16.38
N ASN A 507 0.38 -18.57 -15.26
CA ASN A 507 0.69 -17.19 -14.86
C ASN A 507 1.59 -16.48 -15.89
N ASP A 508 1.27 -15.23 -16.23
CA ASP A 508 2.20 -14.36 -16.98
C ASP A 508 3.38 -13.93 -16.11
N PHE A 509 3.15 -13.77 -14.80
CA PHE A 509 4.15 -13.48 -13.78
C PHE A 509 3.76 -14.14 -12.46
N ASP A 510 4.75 -14.53 -11.66
CA ASP A 510 4.52 -15.08 -10.34
C ASP A 510 4.60 -13.97 -9.29
N ASN A 511 3.55 -13.83 -8.47
CA ASN A 511 3.55 -12.94 -7.32
C ASN A 511 3.64 -13.75 -6.02
N ILE A 512 4.85 -13.98 -5.51
CA ILE A 512 5.12 -14.93 -4.42
C ILE A 512 5.81 -14.30 -3.20
N PRO A 513 5.62 -14.83 -1.97
CA PRO A 513 6.08 -14.20 -0.74
C PRO A 513 7.55 -14.46 -0.40
N HIS A 514 8.19 -15.40 -1.08
CA HIS A 514 9.49 -15.91 -0.65
C HIS A 514 10.66 -14.91 -0.75
N PRO A 515 10.82 -14.09 -1.82
CA PRO A 515 11.96 -13.19 -1.97
C PRO A 515 11.80 -11.89 -1.15
N ARG A 516 12.07 -11.95 0.15
CA ARG A 516 12.07 -10.82 1.09
C ARG A 516 13.12 -11.00 2.19
N ALA A 517 13.62 -9.93 2.81
CA ALA A 517 14.69 -10.02 3.81
C ALA A 517 14.23 -10.61 5.16
N HIS A 518 12.93 -10.56 5.46
CA HIS A 518 12.34 -11.20 6.63
C HIS A 518 11.02 -11.85 6.26
N ARG A 519 11.00 -13.18 6.28
CA ARG A 519 9.80 -13.98 6.00
C ARG A 519 9.01 -14.23 7.28
N TRP A 520 7.71 -14.42 7.10
CA TRP A 520 6.82 -14.83 8.17
C TRP A 520 7.38 -16.05 8.92
N GLY A 521 7.49 -15.96 10.24
CA GLY A 521 7.99 -17.02 11.11
C GLY A 521 9.51 -17.13 11.24
N GLU A 522 10.32 -16.35 10.51
CA GLU A 522 11.80 -16.44 10.65
C GLU A 522 12.33 -15.83 11.94
N GLY A 523 11.63 -14.81 12.45
CA GLY A 523 12.06 -14.00 13.59
C GLY A 523 13.55 -13.59 13.53
N LEU A 524 14.31 -13.92 14.57
CA LEU A 524 15.73 -13.57 14.66
C LEU A 524 16.65 -14.33 13.67
N GLN A 525 16.12 -15.30 12.92
CA GLN A 525 16.86 -16.00 11.87
C GLN A 525 16.72 -15.33 10.49
N SER A 526 15.94 -14.26 10.38
CA SER A 526 15.80 -13.49 9.14
C SER A 526 17.13 -12.90 8.69
N ARG A 527 17.24 -12.49 7.41
CA ARG A 527 18.51 -12.04 6.83
C ARG A 527 19.15 -10.95 7.69
N LEU A 528 18.42 -9.89 8.00
CA LEU A 528 18.95 -8.71 8.69
C LEU A 528 19.25 -8.97 10.19
N ASN A 529 18.57 -9.92 10.83
CA ASN A 529 18.84 -10.27 12.23
C ASN A 529 19.94 -11.33 12.40
N GLY A 530 19.90 -12.37 11.57
CA GLY A 530 20.69 -13.58 11.74
C GLY A 530 22.09 -13.53 11.12
N ARG A 531 22.38 -12.56 10.23
CA ARG A 531 23.67 -12.45 9.55
C ARG A 531 24.24 -11.03 9.60
N PRO A 532 25.58 -10.88 9.64
CA PRO A 532 26.24 -9.58 9.66
C PRO A 532 25.78 -8.63 8.53
N PRO A 533 25.92 -7.31 8.75
CA PRO A 533 25.49 -6.29 7.79
C PRO A 533 26.39 -6.25 6.53
N GLU A 534 25.76 -6.40 5.36
CA GLU A 534 26.37 -6.36 4.02
C GLU A 534 25.29 -5.96 2.98
N THR A 535 25.68 -5.69 1.73
CA THR A 535 24.76 -5.31 0.64
C THR A 535 24.93 -6.15 -0.63
N GLU A 536 25.52 -7.34 -0.54
CA GLU A 536 25.65 -8.32 -1.61
C GLU A 536 24.44 -9.26 -1.71
N SER A 537 23.66 -9.43 -0.64
CA SER A 537 22.44 -10.24 -0.65
C SER A 537 21.45 -9.78 -1.72
N ASP A 538 20.90 -10.76 -2.42
CA ASP A 538 19.92 -10.63 -3.49
C ASP A 538 19.00 -11.87 -3.53
N TYR A 539 18.09 -11.91 -4.50
CA TYR A 539 17.06 -12.94 -4.65
C TYR A 539 17.28 -13.83 -5.88
N THR A 540 18.52 -14.00 -6.33
CA THR A 540 18.84 -14.75 -7.56
C THR A 540 18.30 -16.19 -7.51
N GLU A 541 18.26 -16.80 -6.33
CA GLU A 541 17.71 -18.15 -6.13
C GLU A 541 16.20 -18.26 -6.42
N TRP A 542 15.48 -17.13 -6.49
CA TRP A 542 14.05 -17.04 -6.75
C TRP A 542 13.71 -16.68 -8.19
N VAL A 543 14.69 -16.31 -9.02
CA VAL A 543 14.48 -16.05 -10.44
C VAL A 543 14.06 -17.35 -11.14
N ARG A 544 13.07 -17.27 -12.03
CA ARG A 544 12.46 -18.41 -12.74
C ARG A 544 12.51 -18.19 -14.25
N ASP A 545 11.66 -18.88 -15.00
CA ASP A 545 11.50 -18.76 -16.46
C ASP A 545 10.58 -17.59 -16.87
N ARG A 546 9.92 -16.96 -15.90
CA ARG A 546 8.98 -15.83 -16.04
C ARG A 546 9.26 -14.75 -14.99
N PRO A 547 8.67 -13.54 -15.11
CA PRO A 547 8.87 -12.50 -14.11
C PRO A 547 8.38 -12.95 -12.74
N VAL A 548 9.21 -12.70 -11.72
CA VAL A 548 8.86 -12.87 -10.32
C VAL A 548 8.73 -11.49 -9.71
N ILE A 549 7.56 -11.21 -9.16
CA ILE A 549 7.26 -10.00 -8.40
C ILE A 549 7.11 -10.41 -6.94
N SER A 550 7.94 -9.88 -6.05
CA SER A 550 7.82 -10.22 -4.63
C SER A 550 6.50 -9.73 -4.06
N HIS A 551 5.77 -10.60 -3.38
CA HIS A 551 4.54 -10.25 -2.66
C HIS A 551 4.92 -9.61 -1.32
N GLU A 552 4.36 -8.45 -1.02
CA GLU A 552 4.35 -7.79 0.30
C GLU A 552 5.69 -7.82 1.06
N ILE A 553 6.70 -7.19 0.48
CA ILE A 553 7.99 -6.95 1.17
C ILE A 553 7.88 -5.73 2.08
N GLY A 554 8.81 -5.54 3.02
CA GLY A 554 8.82 -4.32 3.82
C GLY A 554 7.86 -4.30 5.01
N GLN A 555 7.71 -5.40 5.74
CA GLN A 555 6.75 -5.51 6.86
C GLN A 555 7.34 -4.96 8.18
N TRP A 556 7.89 -3.75 8.12
CA TRP A 556 8.69 -3.14 9.19
C TRP A 556 7.87 -2.11 9.96
N CYS A 557 7.72 -2.26 11.27
CA CYS A 557 6.93 -1.29 12.04
C CYS A 557 7.75 -0.09 12.56
N ALA A 558 7.10 1.07 12.62
CA ALA A 558 7.51 2.20 13.44
C ALA A 558 6.57 2.38 14.64
N TYR A 559 7.02 3.10 15.67
CA TYR A 559 6.20 3.43 16.85
C TYR A 559 4.99 4.31 16.44
N PRO A 560 3.85 4.24 17.15
CA PRO A 560 2.70 5.10 16.84
C PRO A 560 3.03 6.60 16.85
N ASP A 561 2.56 7.30 15.82
CA ASP A 561 2.49 8.76 15.82
C ASP A 561 1.21 9.17 16.57
N PHE A 562 1.32 9.71 17.78
CA PHE A 562 0.14 10.17 18.50
C PHE A 562 -0.36 11.55 18.03
N SER A 563 0.43 12.28 17.26
CA SER A 563 0.05 13.61 16.76
C SER A 563 -1.01 13.54 15.65
N GLU A 564 -1.07 12.43 14.90
CA GLU A 564 -2.09 12.25 13.86
C GLU A 564 -3.52 12.05 14.40
N VAL A 565 -3.70 11.78 15.70
CA VAL A 565 -5.02 11.55 16.31
C VAL A 565 -5.99 12.70 16.01
N GLU A 566 -5.50 13.94 15.95
CA GLU A 566 -6.32 15.12 15.65
C GLU A 566 -6.86 15.16 14.21
N ARG A 567 -6.29 14.37 13.30
CA ARG A 567 -6.72 14.28 11.89
C ARG A 567 -8.00 13.47 11.70
N TYR A 568 -8.33 12.59 12.65
CA TYR A 568 -9.48 11.68 12.59
C TYR A 568 -10.79 12.37 12.96
N THR A 569 -11.22 13.30 12.11
CA THR A 569 -12.42 14.12 12.31
C THR A 569 -13.72 13.49 11.81
N GLY A 570 -13.63 12.33 11.14
CA GLY A 570 -14.74 11.68 10.45
C GLY A 570 -15.26 10.41 11.12
N LEU A 571 -15.76 9.47 10.32
CA LEU A 571 -16.42 8.25 10.80
C LEU A 571 -15.49 7.35 11.61
N MET A 572 -14.27 7.10 11.13
CA MET A 572 -13.34 6.19 11.78
C MET A 572 -12.51 6.92 12.84
N GLN A 573 -12.34 6.30 13.99
CA GLN A 573 -11.73 6.87 15.19
C GLN A 573 -10.54 6.01 15.65
N PRO A 574 -9.38 6.61 15.98
CA PRO A 574 -8.16 5.89 16.36
C PRO A 574 -8.18 5.53 17.85
N ARG A 575 -9.22 4.80 18.27
CA ARG A 575 -9.43 4.43 19.69
C ARG A 575 -8.31 3.51 20.20
N ASN A 576 -7.72 2.70 19.33
CA ASN A 576 -6.49 1.93 19.53
C ASN A 576 -5.31 2.82 19.97
N PHE A 577 -5.08 3.97 19.34
CA PHE A 577 -3.97 4.86 19.70
C PHE A 577 -4.15 5.43 21.11
N GLY A 578 -5.39 5.64 21.55
CA GLY A 578 -5.70 6.01 22.93
C GLY A 578 -5.21 4.97 23.94
N ILE A 579 -5.42 3.68 23.65
CA ILE A 579 -4.93 2.57 24.49
C ILE A 579 -3.40 2.60 24.56
N PHE A 580 -2.73 2.74 23.41
CA PHE A 580 -1.26 2.73 23.35
C PHE A 580 -0.65 3.94 24.07
N ALA A 581 -1.27 5.10 23.95
CA ALA A 581 -0.87 6.30 24.67
C ALA A 581 -1.08 6.17 26.19
N ASP A 582 -2.14 5.47 26.62
CA ASP A 582 -2.36 5.15 28.03
C ASP A 582 -1.29 4.22 28.57
N PHE A 583 -0.99 3.12 27.87
CA PHE A 583 0.07 2.18 28.27
C PHE A 583 1.42 2.88 28.41
N LEU A 584 1.80 3.69 27.43
CA LEU A 584 3.06 4.44 27.47
C LEU A 584 3.11 5.44 28.65
N ARG A 585 1.98 6.08 28.97
CA ARG A 585 1.87 7.02 30.09
C ARG A 585 1.93 6.32 31.44
N GLU A 586 1.26 5.18 31.57
CA GLU A 586 1.29 4.34 32.77
C GLU A 586 2.71 3.80 33.03
N ALA A 587 3.47 3.51 31.97
CA ALA A 587 4.88 3.16 32.04
C ALA A 587 5.82 4.36 32.31
N GLY A 588 5.30 5.59 32.37
CA GLY A 588 6.07 6.80 32.68
C GLY A 588 6.98 7.28 31.54
N MET A 589 6.61 7.00 30.30
CA MET A 589 7.41 7.28 29.08
C MET A 589 6.67 8.12 28.04
N ALA A 590 5.57 8.80 28.42
CA ALA A 590 4.79 9.61 27.48
C ALA A 590 5.60 10.75 26.83
N ASP A 591 6.63 11.25 27.53
CA ASP A 591 7.58 12.25 27.04
C ASP A 591 8.51 11.74 25.94
N GLN A 592 8.60 10.42 25.73
CA GLN A 592 9.49 9.78 24.76
C GLN A 592 8.78 9.35 23.47
N ALA A 593 7.48 9.60 23.31
CA ALA A 593 6.71 9.10 22.17
C ALA A 593 7.25 9.57 20.80
N GLU A 594 7.57 10.86 20.68
CA GLU A 594 8.13 11.44 19.46
C GLU A 594 9.54 10.88 19.16
N GLU A 595 10.37 10.74 20.19
CA GLU A 595 11.69 10.13 20.08
C GLU A 595 11.59 8.67 19.61
N PHE A 596 10.66 7.89 20.15
CA PHE A 596 10.42 6.51 19.75
C PHE A 596 9.94 6.40 18.31
N LEU A 597 9.00 7.27 17.89
CA LEU A 597 8.55 7.36 16.49
C LEU A 597 9.73 7.61 15.56
N HIS A 598 10.55 8.63 15.83
CA HIS A 598 11.66 8.98 14.95
C HIS A 598 12.76 7.91 14.92
N ALA A 599 13.15 7.38 16.08
CA ALA A 599 14.21 6.37 16.16
C ALA A 599 13.81 5.05 15.49
N SER A 600 12.57 4.58 15.71
CA SER A 600 12.05 3.39 15.04
C SER A 600 11.77 3.62 13.55
N GLY A 601 11.29 4.82 13.17
CA GLY A 601 11.05 5.20 11.78
C GLY A 601 12.32 5.27 10.93
N LYS A 602 13.44 5.76 11.50
CA LYS A 602 14.75 5.70 10.82
C LYS A 602 15.20 4.26 10.55
N LEU A 603 14.99 3.36 11.51
CA LEU A 603 15.28 1.93 11.33
C LEU A 603 14.32 1.28 10.31
N GLN A 604 13.04 1.65 10.30
CA GLN A 604 12.06 1.20 9.33
C GLN A 604 12.49 1.55 7.90
N ALA A 605 12.83 2.82 7.64
CA ALA A 605 13.32 3.28 6.34
C ALA A 605 14.61 2.55 5.92
N LEU A 606 15.52 2.28 6.87
CA LEU A 606 16.73 1.51 6.62
C LEU A 606 16.44 0.07 6.17
N CYS A 607 15.46 -0.60 6.79
CA CYS A 607 15.07 -1.95 6.41
C CYS A 607 14.35 -1.99 5.06
N TYR A 608 13.51 -0.99 4.75
CA TYR A 608 12.92 -0.83 3.41
C TYR A 608 13.98 -0.67 2.33
N LYS A 609 14.98 0.17 2.57
CA LYS A 609 16.12 0.37 1.66
C LYS A 609 16.81 -0.94 1.34
N GLU A 610 17.12 -1.78 2.34
CA GLU A 610 17.75 -3.08 2.07
C GLU A 610 16.87 -4.03 1.25
N ASP A 611 15.59 -4.12 1.57
CA ASP A 611 14.64 -4.99 0.88
C ASP A 611 14.52 -4.62 -0.61
N ILE A 612 14.37 -3.32 -0.88
CA ILE A 612 14.20 -2.77 -2.23
C ILE A 612 15.51 -2.88 -3.02
N GLU A 613 16.64 -2.52 -2.43
CA GLU A 613 17.93 -2.62 -3.11
C GLU A 613 18.30 -4.09 -3.41
N ALA A 614 17.97 -5.04 -2.54
CA ALA A 614 18.16 -6.47 -2.83
C ALA A 614 17.34 -6.90 -4.05
N ALA A 615 16.09 -6.44 -4.16
CA ALA A 615 15.26 -6.69 -5.34
C ALA A 615 15.87 -6.08 -6.60
N LEU A 616 16.30 -4.81 -6.54
CA LEU A 616 16.92 -4.12 -7.68
C LEU A 616 18.27 -4.71 -8.08
N ARG A 617 19.08 -5.21 -7.13
CA ARG A 617 20.35 -5.91 -7.38
C ARG A 617 20.17 -7.26 -8.08
N THR A 618 18.99 -7.87 -7.96
CA THR A 618 18.72 -9.22 -8.45
C THR A 618 18.52 -9.23 -9.96
N GLU A 619 19.55 -9.63 -10.70
CA GLU A 619 19.49 -9.76 -12.16
C GLU A 619 18.36 -10.70 -12.59
N GLY A 620 17.50 -10.23 -13.50
CA GLY A 620 16.37 -11.01 -13.99
C GLY A 620 15.13 -11.01 -13.09
N PHE A 621 15.10 -10.24 -12.01
CA PHE A 621 13.93 -10.09 -11.15
C PHE A 621 12.87 -9.14 -11.74
N GLY A 622 11.58 -9.44 -11.56
CA GLY A 622 10.48 -8.70 -12.20
C GLY A 622 10.00 -7.49 -11.43
N GLY A 623 10.16 -7.48 -10.10
CA GLY A 623 9.78 -6.35 -9.26
C GLY A 623 9.37 -6.73 -7.84
N PHE A 624 8.74 -5.80 -7.15
CA PHE A 624 8.17 -6.03 -5.82
C PHE A 624 6.84 -5.29 -5.63
N HIS A 625 6.06 -5.78 -4.68
CA HIS A 625 5.00 -5.05 -4.00
C HIS A 625 5.44 -4.80 -2.56
N LEU A 626 5.61 -3.55 -2.16
CA LEU A 626 5.70 -3.17 -0.75
C LEU A 626 4.38 -3.50 -0.10
N LEU A 627 4.41 -4.00 1.14
CA LEU A 627 3.21 -4.15 1.93
C LEU A 627 2.40 -2.85 2.03
N GLY A 628 3.06 -1.71 2.19
CA GLY A 628 2.38 -0.43 2.19
C GLY A 628 3.36 0.72 2.35
N LEU A 629 3.25 1.72 1.48
CA LEU A 629 3.90 3.01 1.68
C LEU A 629 3.23 3.78 2.83
N SER A 630 1.91 3.62 2.97
CA SER A 630 1.10 4.11 4.09
C SER A 630 0.83 3.03 5.13
N ASP A 631 0.61 3.47 6.37
CA ASP A 631 0.26 2.60 7.49
C ASP A 631 -1.06 1.86 7.26
N PHE A 632 -1.10 0.59 7.69
CA PHE A 632 -2.27 -0.25 7.62
C PHE A 632 -2.92 -0.37 9.01
N PRO A 633 -4.05 0.30 9.27
CA PRO A 633 -4.67 0.28 10.60
C PRO A 633 -5.26 -1.08 10.97
N GLY A 634 -5.50 -1.99 10.02
CA GLY A 634 -6.07 -3.30 10.26
C GLY A 634 -5.12 -4.30 10.91
N GLN A 635 -5.64 -5.52 11.15
CA GLN A 635 -4.87 -6.70 11.59
C GLN A 635 -3.90 -6.44 12.76
N GLY A 636 -4.36 -5.73 13.80
CA GLY A 636 -3.53 -5.39 14.95
C GLY A 636 -2.75 -4.09 14.76
N THR A 637 -3.31 -3.10 14.05
CA THR A 637 -2.68 -1.80 13.82
C THR A 637 -1.25 -1.93 13.27
N ALA A 638 -1.11 -2.41 12.03
CA ALA A 638 0.18 -2.59 11.39
C ALA A 638 0.77 -1.26 10.87
N LEU A 639 1.60 -0.62 11.69
CA LEU A 639 2.26 0.66 11.38
C LEU A 639 3.50 0.50 10.49
N VAL A 640 3.27 -0.06 9.30
CA VAL A 640 4.31 -0.50 8.36
C VAL A 640 4.73 0.55 7.33
N GLY A 641 3.98 1.64 7.21
CA GLY A 641 4.24 2.70 6.25
C GLY A 641 5.24 3.73 6.76
N VAL A 642 5.96 4.35 5.83
CA VAL A 642 6.69 5.60 6.09
C VAL A 642 5.75 6.81 6.07
N LEU A 643 4.53 6.62 5.57
CA LEU A 643 3.42 7.56 5.59
C LEU A 643 2.30 7.07 6.52
N ASN A 644 1.51 8.00 7.05
CA ASN A 644 0.33 7.66 7.83
C ASN A 644 -0.86 7.22 6.93
N PRO A 645 -2.01 6.81 7.50
CA PRO A 645 -3.19 6.40 6.71
C PRO A 645 -3.81 7.51 5.84
N PHE A 646 -3.37 8.77 5.98
CA PHE A 646 -3.77 9.90 5.14
C PHE A 646 -2.77 10.18 4.01
N TRP A 647 -1.78 9.30 3.79
CA TRP A 647 -0.69 9.47 2.83
C TRP A 647 0.24 10.65 3.13
N GLU A 648 0.33 11.06 4.40
CA GLU A 648 1.18 12.16 4.84
C GLU A 648 2.45 11.64 5.52
N SER A 649 3.53 12.42 5.45
CA SER A 649 4.82 12.05 6.07
C SER A 649 4.73 12.01 7.59
N LYS A 650 5.36 10.98 8.18
CA LYS A 650 5.58 10.83 9.62
C LYS A 650 6.86 11.51 10.12
N GLY A 651 7.53 12.31 9.27
CA GLY A 651 8.61 13.22 9.66
C GLY A 651 10.04 12.66 9.68
N TYR A 652 10.25 11.35 9.47
CA TYR A 652 11.59 10.74 9.52
C TYR A 652 12.18 10.32 8.15
N CYS A 653 11.36 10.29 7.10
CA CYS A 653 11.80 9.99 5.73
C CYS A 653 10.98 10.82 4.74
N THR A 654 11.67 11.52 3.85
CA THR A 654 11.07 12.29 2.76
C THR A 654 10.92 11.45 1.50
N ALA A 655 10.04 11.87 0.59
CA ALA A 655 9.87 11.21 -0.71
C ALA A 655 11.17 11.22 -1.53
N GLU A 656 11.94 12.31 -1.48
CA GLU A 656 13.24 12.44 -2.15
C GLU A 656 14.23 11.39 -1.61
N GLU A 657 14.38 11.29 -0.29
CA GLU A 657 15.25 10.28 0.33
C GLU A 657 14.84 8.85 -0.03
N PHE A 658 13.53 8.55 -0.02
CA PHE A 658 13.02 7.22 -0.36
C PHE A 658 13.26 6.88 -1.85
N SER A 659 13.05 7.85 -2.74
CA SER A 659 13.22 7.68 -4.18
C SER A 659 14.66 7.38 -4.60
N ARG A 660 15.65 7.76 -3.79
CA ARG A 660 17.09 7.48 -4.04
C ARG A 660 17.40 5.98 -4.12
N PHE A 661 16.63 5.15 -3.41
CA PHE A 661 16.75 3.69 -3.47
C PHE A 661 15.55 2.99 -4.13
N CYS A 662 14.50 3.73 -4.51
CA CYS A 662 13.27 3.18 -5.10
C CYS A 662 12.90 3.79 -6.47
N GLY A 663 13.79 4.54 -7.10
CA GLY A 663 13.53 5.23 -8.37
C GLY A 663 13.72 4.38 -9.64
N PRO A 664 13.51 4.97 -10.84
CA PRO A 664 13.76 4.31 -12.11
C PRO A 664 15.26 4.14 -12.42
N THR A 665 16.14 4.97 -11.83
CA THR A 665 17.60 4.82 -11.92
C THR A 665 18.17 4.84 -10.52
N VAL A 666 18.70 3.71 -10.06
CA VAL A 666 19.22 3.54 -8.70
C VAL A 666 20.68 3.07 -8.78
N PRO A 667 21.64 3.88 -8.31
CA PRO A 667 22.97 3.40 -7.98
C PRO A 667 22.91 2.40 -6.83
N LEU A 668 23.63 1.30 -6.95
CA LEU A 668 23.72 0.22 -5.96
C LEU A 668 25.19 -0.03 -5.61
N ALA A 669 25.47 -0.36 -4.36
CA ALA A 669 26.78 -0.82 -3.92
C ALA A 669 26.66 -2.25 -3.39
N ARG A 670 27.62 -3.12 -3.74
CA ARG A 670 27.81 -4.44 -3.14
C ARG A 670 29.00 -4.37 -2.21
N LEU A 671 28.69 -4.22 -0.93
CA LEU A 671 29.62 -4.11 0.19
C LEU A 671 29.62 -5.44 0.95
N PRO A 672 30.75 -6.15 1.08
CA PRO A 672 30.81 -7.41 1.83
C PRO A 672 30.65 -7.21 3.34
N ARG A 673 30.81 -5.98 3.81
CA ARG A 673 30.62 -5.56 5.21
C ARG A 673 30.44 -4.05 5.30
N ARG A 674 29.77 -3.61 6.36
CA ARG A 674 29.58 -2.18 6.69
C ARG A 674 30.51 -1.65 7.77
N ILE A 675 31.22 -2.53 8.47
CA ILE A 675 32.12 -2.19 9.57
C ILE A 675 33.54 -2.61 9.17
N TRP A 676 34.49 -1.69 9.28
CA TRP A 676 35.86 -1.83 8.79
C TRP A 676 36.88 -1.42 9.87
N ALA A 677 38.04 -2.07 9.88
CA ALA A 677 39.16 -1.57 10.66
C ALA A 677 39.86 -0.42 9.92
N ALA A 678 40.42 0.55 10.66
CA ALA A 678 41.03 1.75 10.07
C ALA A 678 42.31 1.47 9.26
N ASP A 679 42.90 0.28 9.36
CA ASP A 679 44.06 -0.17 8.60
C ASP A 679 43.68 -1.08 7.40
N GLU A 680 42.39 -1.34 7.19
CA GLU A 680 41.88 -2.12 6.05
C GLU A 680 41.58 -1.24 4.82
N GLN A 681 41.28 -1.91 3.69
CA GLN A 681 40.80 -1.25 2.47
C GLN A 681 39.30 -1.52 2.30
N ILE A 682 38.51 -0.46 2.21
CA ILE A 682 37.09 -0.53 1.86
C ILE A 682 37.00 -0.96 0.40
N THR A 683 36.40 -2.13 0.17
CA THR A 683 36.21 -2.72 -1.16
C THR A 683 34.73 -2.87 -1.43
N PHE A 684 34.29 -2.47 -2.62
CA PHE A 684 32.91 -2.61 -3.08
C PHE A 684 32.82 -2.65 -4.60
N ASP A 685 31.78 -3.32 -5.12
CA ASP A 685 31.37 -3.18 -6.51
C ASP A 685 30.22 -2.18 -6.61
N VAL A 686 30.23 -1.34 -7.65
CA VAL A 686 29.08 -0.52 -8.00
C VAL A 686 28.22 -1.30 -9.00
N GLN A 687 26.91 -1.25 -8.82
CA GLN A 687 25.92 -1.79 -9.75
C GLN A 687 24.91 -0.68 -10.06
N VAL A 688 24.31 -0.71 -11.25
CA VAL A 688 23.26 0.24 -11.63
C VAL A 688 22.02 -0.53 -12.06
N ALA A 689 20.91 -0.23 -11.39
CA ALA A 689 19.57 -0.60 -11.84
C ALA A 689 18.97 0.61 -12.58
N HIS A 690 18.77 0.47 -13.89
CA HIS A 690 18.23 1.53 -14.74
C HIS A 690 17.04 1.01 -15.55
N PHE A 691 15.84 1.46 -15.21
CA PHE A 691 14.57 1.16 -15.87
C PHE A 691 13.92 2.44 -16.40
N GLY A 692 14.75 3.38 -16.87
CA GLY A 692 14.31 4.62 -17.51
C GLY A 692 13.83 4.43 -18.96
N PRO A 693 13.39 5.51 -19.62
CA PRO A 693 12.74 5.43 -20.94
C PRO A 693 13.70 5.01 -22.08
N ALA A 694 15.00 5.19 -21.92
CA ALA A 694 16.03 4.86 -22.90
C ALA A 694 17.39 4.61 -22.21
N PRO A 695 18.34 3.91 -22.85
CA PRO A 695 19.71 3.80 -22.34
C PRO A 695 20.34 5.17 -22.02
N LEU A 696 21.20 5.17 -20.99
CA LEU A 696 21.77 6.38 -20.40
C LEU A 696 23.28 6.43 -20.63
N HIS A 697 23.79 7.44 -21.33
CA HIS A 697 25.23 7.73 -21.27
C HIS A 697 25.52 8.51 -19.98
N ALA A 698 26.28 7.91 -19.06
CA ALA A 698 26.51 8.49 -17.74
C ALA A 698 27.94 8.33 -17.25
N GLN A 699 28.37 9.30 -16.46
CA GLN A 699 29.55 9.19 -15.62
C GLN A 699 29.11 8.70 -14.23
N VAL A 700 29.65 7.56 -13.81
CA VAL A 700 29.40 6.98 -12.49
C VAL A 700 30.58 7.30 -11.58
N ARG A 701 30.30 7.96 -10.45
CA ARG A 701 31.30 8.38 -9.47
C ARG A 701 30.97 7.81 -8.09
N TRP A 702 31.98 7.74 -7.25
CA TRP A 702 31.83 7.44 -5.84
C TRP A 702 32.54 8.50 -5.01
N SER A 703 32.07 8.70 -3.78
CA SER A 703 32.77 9.48 -2.75
C SER A 703 32.56 8.86 -1.38
N LEU A 704 33.62 8.83 -0.56
CA LEU A 704 33.52 8.63 0.88
C LEU A 704 33.45 10.02 1.53
N ARG A 705 32.42 10.24 2.34
CA ARG A 705 32.17 11.49 3.06
C ARG A 705 32.27 11.25 4.56
N ALA A 706 32.83 12.21 5.28
CA ALA A 706 32.82 12.23 6.73
C ALA A 706 31.40 12.45 7.26
N ASP A 707 31.23 12.29 8.57
CA ASP A 707 29.95 12.47 9.27
C ASP A 707 29.31 13.86 9.07
N ASP A 708 30.14 14.90 8.92
CA ASP A 708 29.70 16.27 8.61
C ASP A 708 29.44 16.52 7.11
N GLY A 709 29.51 15.46 6.29
CA GLY A 709 29.37 15.50 4.84
C GLY A 709 30.64 15.93 4.08
N ALA A 710 31.74 16.26 4.76
CA ALA A 710 32.96 16.68 4.10
C ALA A 710 33.55 15.54 3.24
N PRO A 711 33.98 15.81 1.99
CA PRO A 711 34.56 14.79 1.14
C PRO A 711 35.91 14.33 1.69
N LEU A 712 36.08 13.01 1.87
CA LEU A 712 37.33 12.39 2.30
C LEU A 712 38.12 11.86 1.09
N LEU A 713 37.44 11.12 0.23
CA LEU A 713 37.98 10.51 -0.99
C LEU A 713 36.88 10.45 -2.05
N ASP A 714 37.24 10.61 -3.31
CA ASP A 714 36.32 10.41 -4.43
C ASP A 714 37.03 9.83 -5.65
N GLY A 715 36.25 9.29 -6.58
CA GLY A 715 36.77 8.78 -7.83
C GLY A 715 35.68 8.57 -8.88
N VAL A 716 36.12 8.41 -10.13
CA VAL A 716 35.27 7.97 -11.22
C VAL A 716 35.35 6.45 -11.29
N VAL A 717 34.20 5.77 -11.28
CA VAL A 717 34.11 4.31 -11.46
C VAL A 717 34.16 3.98 -12.95
N ALA A 718 33.32 4.63 -13.74
CA ALA A 718 33.19 4.40 -15.17
C ALA A 718 32.52 5.59 -15.87
N GLU A 719 32.71 5.68 -17.18
CA GLU A 719 31.98 6.57 -18.07
C GLU A 719 31.58 5.76 -19.30
N GLN A 720 30.30 5.35 -19.36
CA GLN A 720 29.81 4.44 -20.38
C GLN A 720 28.29 4.60 -20.59
N GLU A 721 27.78 3.90 -21.60
CA GLU A 721 26.34 3.67 -21.74
C GLU A 721 25.86 2.64 -20.71
N ILE A 722 24.75 2.95 -20.04
CA ILE A 722 24.03 2.08 -19.13
C ILE A 722 22.73 1.66 -19.82
N THR A 723 22.63 0.39 -20.17
CA THR A 723 21.43 -0.16 -20.81
C THR A 723 20.28 -0.29 -19.82
N VAL A 724 19.05 -0.31 -20.33
CA VAL A 724 17.85 -0.59 -19.53
C VAL A 724 17.92 -2.03 -18.95
N GLY A 725 17.87 -2.13 -17.63
CA GLY A 725 17.98 -3.35 -16.83
C GLY A 725 18.82 -3.14 -15.57
N ASN A 726 19.10 -4.23 -14.85
CA ASN A 726 19.86 -4.23 -13.61
C ASN A 726 21.17 -5.06 -13.65
N GLY A 727 21.63 -5.42 -14.85
CA GLY A 727 22.87 -6.21 -15.05
C GLY A 727 24.16 -5.39 -15.16
N THR A 728 24.12 -4.07 -15.02
CA THR A 728 25.30 -3.22 -15.19
C THR A 728 26.14 -3.19 -13.91
N ARG A 729 27.26 -3.90 -13.89
CA ARG A 729 28.24 -3.89 -12.79
C ARG A 729 29.51 -3.13 -13.19
N LEU A 730 30.00 -2.30 -12.28
CA LEU A 730 31.08 -1.33 -12.44
C LEU A 730 32.00 -1.43 -11.22
N GLY A 731 33.20 -2.00 -11.40
CA GLY A 731 34.10 -2.27 -10.27
C GLY A 731 35.06 -3.43 -10.55
N PRO A 732 35.84 -3.86 -9.53
CA PRO A 732 35.78 -3.40 -8.14
C PRO A 732 36.41 -2.03 -7.90
N VAL A 733 35.89 -1.32 -6.89
CA VAL A 733 36.50 -0.12 -6.33
C VAL A 733 37.19 -0.49 -5.02
N VAL A 734 38.42 0.00 -4.86
CA VAL A 734 39.22 -0.19 -3.66
C VAL A 734 39.67 1.17 -3.17
N ALA A 735 39.25 1.53 -1.97
CA ALA A 735 39.65 2.75 -1.29
C ALA A 735 40.28 2.39 0.06
N PRO A 736 41.32 3.09 0.53
CA PRO A 736 41.74 2.91 1.92
C PRO A 736 40.55 3.25 2.83
N ALA A 737 40.30 2.43 3.85
CA ALA A 737 39.59 2.93 5.02
C ALA A 737 40.46 4.09 5.49
N THR A 738 39.95 5.31 5.31
CA THR A 738 40.67 6.55 5.54
C THR A 738 41.52 6.41 6.80
N GLY A 739 42.79 6.85 6.80
CA GLY A 739 43.77 6.67 7.90
C GLY A 739 43.41 7.45 9.17
N LEU A 740 42.17 7.29 9.61
CA LEU A 740 41.51 7.93 10.72
C LEU A 740 42.16 7.41 11.99
N THR A 741 42.53 8.35 12.84
CA THR A 741 43.08 8.05 14.16
C THR A 741 42.00 7.92 15.23
N ALA A 742 40.73 8.10 14.86
CA ALA A 742 39.58 8.04 15.74
C ALA A 742 38.44 7.25 15.09
N PRO A 743 37.58 6.59 15.89
CA PRO A 743 36.31 6.01 15.41
C PRO A 743 35.50 7.02 14.59
N ALA A 744 34.99 6.62 13.44
CA ALA A 744 34.15 7.49 12.62
C ALA A 744 33.03 6.71 11.91
N ARG A 745 31.91 7.41 11.70
CA ARG A 745 30.98 7.08 10.63
C ARG A 745 31.48 7.72 9.33
N VAL A 746 31.43 6.97 8.25
CA VAL A 746 31.78 7.40 6.89
C VAL A 746 30.64 6.99 5.97
N THR A 747 30.17 7.89 5.13
CA THR A 747 29.10 7.59 4.17
C THR A 747 29.70 7.37 2.79
N LEU A 748 29.48 6.18 2.22
CA LEU A 748 29.72 5.92 0.81
C LEU A 748 28.56 6.50 0.01
N VAL A 749 28.87 7.36 -0.96
CA VAL A 749 27.88 7.93 -1.88
C VAL A 749 28.27 7.56 -3.31
N VAL A 750 27.32 7.03 -4.07
CA VAL A 750 27.49 6.74 -5.50
C VAL A 750 26.54 7.63 -6.29
N THR A 751 27.09 8.33 -7.30
CA THR A 751 26.33 9.21 -8.19
C THR A 751 26.41 8.71 -9.63
N ILE A 752 25.29 8.83 -10.34
CA ILE A 752 25.18 8.64 -11.79
C ILE A 752 24.77 9.99 -12.36
N ALA A 753 25.70 10.67 -13.02
CA ALA A 753 25.43 11.92 -13.73
C ALA A 753 25.25 11.62 -15.21
N ASP A 754 24.07 11.92 -15.75
CA ASP A 754 23.79 11.69 -17.15
C ASP A 754 24.19 12.86 -18.05
N SER A 755 24.15 12.63 -19.36
CA SER A 755 24.45 13.68 -20.35
C SER A 755 23.42 14.82 -20.42
N SER A 756 22.23 14.66 -19.83
CA SER A 756 21.21 15.70 -19.73
C SER A 756 21.43 16.65 -18.53
N GLY A 757 22.27 16.24 -17.59
CA GLY A 757 22.55 16.94 -16.34
C GLY A 757 21.76 16.41 -15.14
N ALA A 758 20.94 15.37 -15.31
CA ALA A 758 20.28 14.71 -14.18
C ALA A 758 21.30 13.90 -13.37
N VAL A 759 21.17 13.95 -12.04
CA VAL A 759 22.03 13.24 -11.10
C VAL A 759 21.17 12.31 -10.26
N HIS A 760 21.45 11.02 -10.32
CA HIS A 760 20.88 10.01 -9.43
C HIS A 760 21.92 9.66 -8.37
N GLU A 761 21.54 9.70 -7.10
CA GLU A 761 22.45 9.48 -5.98
C GLU A 761 21.87 8.47 -5.00
N ASN A 762 22.70 7.57 -4.50
CA ASN A 762 22.36 6.69 -3.40
C ASN A 762 23.56 6.58 -2.44
N ASP A 763 23.30 6.22 -1.18
CA ASP A 763 24.34 6.18 -0.13
C ASP A 763 24.21 5.02 0.86
N TRP A 764 25.32 4.76 1.55
CA TRP A 764 25.48 3.68 2.51
C TRP A 764 26.41 4.13 3.65
N ASP A 765 25.89 4.10 4.87
CA ASP A 765 26.72 4.33 6.06
C ASP A 765 27.64 3.14 6.35
N LEU A 766 28.89 3.49 6.68
CA LEU A 766 29.99 2.62 7.06
C LEU A 766 30.58 3.10 8.40
N TRP A 767 31.12 2.17 9.19
CA TRP A 767 31.84 2.49 10.42
C TRP A 767 33.29 2.04 10.30
N VAL A 768 34.19 2.94 10.65
CA VAL A 768 35.63 2.70 10.61
C VAL A 768 36.18 2.84 12.03
N TYR A 769 36.78 1.76 12.54
CA TYR A 769 37.30 1.70 13.90
C TYR A 769 38.81 1.47 13.91
N PRO A 770 39.61 2.33 14.59
CA PRO A 770 41.02 2.05 14.82
C PRO A 770 41.19 0.88 15.80
N ALA A 771 42.39 0.29 15.81
CA ALA A 771 42.75 -0.67 16.85
C ALA A 771 42.65 0.00 18.23
N VAL A 772 41.94 -0.64 19.15
CA VAL A 772 41.71 -0.14 20.51
C VAL A 772 41.96 -1.25 21.53
N ASP A 773 42.65 -0.90 22.61
CA ASP A 773 42.84 -1.79 23.76
C ASP A 773 41.58 -1.81 24.63
N VAL A 774 41.14 -3.01 25.04
CA VAL A 774 39.94 -3.24 25.87
C VAL A 774 40.27 -3.75 27.27
N GLU A 775 41.51 -3.56 27.74
CA GLU A 775 41.94 -4.01 29.06
C GLU A 775 41.51 -3.02 30.15
N PRO A 776 40.82 -3.46 31.22
CA PRO A 776 40.40 -2.59 32.30
C PRO A 776 41.61 -2.15 33.15
N SER A 777 41.87 -0.85 33.26
CA SER A 777 42.79 -0.33 34.28
C SER A 777 41.99 0.13 35.51
N GLY A 778 42.00 -0.67 36.58
CA GLY A 778 41.45 -0.26 37.89
C GLY A 778 39.93 -0.36 38.07
N LEU A 779 39.21 -1.01 37.15
CA LEU A 779 37.76 -1.23 37.20
C LEU A 779 37.42 -2.70 37.47
N VAL A 780 36.34 -2.98 38.21
CA VAL A 780 35.79 -4.34 38.34
C VAL A 780 34.84 -4.62 37.17
N THR A 781 35.14 -5.66 36.39
CA THR A 781 34.23 -6.20 35.37
C THR A 781 33.82 -7.62 35.77
N THR A 782 32.51 -7.90 35.77
CA THR A 782 31.98 -9.22 36.17
C THR A 782 30.63 -9.50 35.52
N SER A 783 30.28 -10.76 35.35
CA SER A 783 28.91 -11.21 35.05
C SER A 783 28.17 -11.76 36.29
N ASP A 784 28.88 -11.93 37.41
CA ASP A 784 28.30 -12.33 38.69
C ASP A 784 27.67 -11.13 39.40
N VAL A 785 26.35 -11.15 39.53
CA VAL A 785 25.54 -10.08 40.12
C VAL A 785 25.83 -9.90 41.61
N GLN A 786 26.06 -10.99 42.36
CA GLN A 786 26.36 -10.88 43.78
C GLN A 786 27.75 -10.26 43.97
N HIS A 787 28.72 -10.68 43.15
CA HIS A 787 30.04 -10.07 43.15
C HIS A 787 29.98 -8.56 42.81
N ALA A 788 29.19 -8.17 41.80
CA ALA A 788 29.00 -6.77 41.44
C ALA A 788 28.43 -5.95 42.62
N ILE A 789 27.40 -6.46 43.30
CA ILE A 789 26.81 -5.83 44.48
C ILE A 789 27.85 -5.63 45.58
N ASP A 790 28.63 -6.66 45.89
CA ASP A 790 29.61 -6.63 46.97
C ASP A 790 30.71 -5.59 46.70
N ARG A 791 31.21 -5.51 45.45
CA ARG A 791 32.26 -4.57 45.05
C ARG A 791 31.76 -3.12 44.98
N ALA A 792 30.60 -2.88 44.37
CA ALA A 792 30.02 -1.53 44.32
C ALA A 792 29.69 -1.02 45.74
N THR A 793 29.13 -1.87 46.61
CA THR A 793 28.88 -1.50 48.02
C THR A 793 30.16 -1.14 48.77
N ALA A 794 31.30 -1.74 48.40
CA ALA A 794 32.61 -1.43 48.95
C ALA A 794 33.24 -0.12 48.41
N GLY A 795 32.53 0.64 47.57
CA GLY A 795 32.99 1.93 47.04
C GLY A 795 33.70 1.85 45.69
N GLU A 796 33.62 0.71 45.00
CA GLU A 796 34.29 0.52 43.71
C GLU A 796 33.35 0.83 42.54
N ASP A 797 33.96 1.17 41.41
CA ASP A 797 33.25 1.22 40.14
C ASP A 797 33.14 -0.18 39.56
N VAL A 798 31.96 -0.50 39.04
CA VAL A 798 31.66 -1.85 38.53
C VAL A 798 31.00 -1.76 37.16
N LEU A 799 31.50 -2.55 36.22
CA LEU A 799 30.77 -2.92 35.01
C LEU A 799 30.22 -4.34 35.19
N LEU A 800 28.89 -4.45 35.29
CA LEU A 800 28.17 -5.72 35.32
C LEU A 800 27.67 -6.05 33.91
N GLU A 801 28.19 -7.14 33.35
CA GLU A 801 27.80 -7.65 32.03
C GLU A 801 26.88 -8.85 32.20
N LEU A 802 25.58 -8.62 32.03
CA LEU A 802 24.56 -9.66 32.14
C LEU A 802 24.55 -10.51 30.86
N THR A 803 24.51 -11.84 31.03
CA THR A 803 24.24 -12.74 29.91
C THR A 803 22.74 -12.81 29.64
N PRO A 804 22.31 -13.13 28.41
CA PRO A 804 20.90 -13.28 28.10
C PRO A 804 20.17 -14.26 29.03
N GLU A 805 20.84 -15.33 29.44
CA GLU A 805 20.27 -16.36 30.34
C GLU A 805 20.09 -15.86 31.77
N SER A 806 20.76 -14.78 32.17
CA SER A 806 20.67 -14.20 33.51
C SER A 806 19.48 -13.25 33.69
N ILE A 807 18.84 -12.84 32.60
CA ILE A 807 17.72 -11.89 32.59
C ILE A 807 16.41 -12.66 32.59
N GLY A 808 15.51 -12.33 33.53
CA GLY A 808 14.34 -13.15 33.89
C GLY A 808 13.13 -13.05 32.96
N ASN A 809 13.22 -12.32 31.84
CA ASN A 809 12.17 -12.19 30.84
C ASN A 809 12.58 -12.82 29.50
N ASP A 810 11.65 -12.86 28.54
CA ASP A 810 11.82 -13.42 27.18
C ASP A 810 11.76 -12.34 26.07
N ILE A 811 12.04 -11.09 26.41
CA ILE A 811 12.00 -9.95 25.47
C ILE A 811 13.19 -10.03 24.51
N ALA A 812 12.93 -10.59 23.34
CA ALA A 812 13.92 -10.82 22.30
C ALA A 812 14.26 -9.53 21.55
N LEU A 813 15.56 -9.18 21.55
CA LEU A 813 16.10 -8.10 20.75
C LEU A 813 16.51 -8.60 19.37
N GLY A 814 16.33 -7.73 18.37
CA GLY A 814 16.82 -7.92 17.01
C GLY A 814 17.37 -6.60 16.47
N PHE A 815 18.02 -6.68 15.33
CA PHE A 815 18.41 -5.50 14.57
C PHE A 815 17.19 -4.84 13.91
N THR A 816 16.28 -5.64 13.34
CA THR A 816 15.08 -5.13 12.68
C THR A 816 14.03 -4.70 13.69
N PRO A 817 13.06 -3.85 13.31
CA PRO A 817 11.88 -3.65 14.13
C PRO A 817 11.00 -4.91 14.12
N VAL A 818 9.95 -4.89 14.94
CA VAL A 818 8.88 -5.89 14.92
C VAL A 818 8.39 -6.08 13.49
N PHE A 819 8.28 -7.35 13.09
CA PHE A 819 7.70 -7.76 11.82
C PHE A 819 6.17 -7.71 11.91
N TRP A 820 5.52 -6.90 11.07
CA TRP A 820 4.07 -6.69 10.98
C TRP A 820 3.36 -6.13 12.23
N ASN A 821 3.32 -6.92 13.32
CA ASN A 821 3.03 -6.54 14.71
C ASN A 821 3.00 -7.83 15.57
N THR A 822 3.19 -7.69 16.88
CA THR A 822 3.25 -8.83 17.81
C THR A 822 1.90 -9.50 18.04
N ALA A 823 0.78 -8.77 17.98
CA ALA A 823 -0.56 -9.31 18.18
C ALA A 823 -0.95 -10.32 17.08
N TRP A 824 -0.71 -9.96 15.81
CA TRP A 824 -1.05 -10.78 14.65
C TRP A 824 -0.07 -11.94 14.43
N THR A 825 1.21 -11.74 14.77
CA THR A 825 2.26 -12.75 14.62
C THR A 825 2.38 -13.71 15.81
N LYS A 826 1.52 -13.57 16.84
CA LYS A 826 1.53 -14.36 18.07
C LYS A 826 2.86 -14.25 18.82
N GLY A 827 3.39 -13.03 18.94
CA GLY A 827 4.63 -12.73 19.65
C GLY A 827 5.88 -13.20 18.90
N GLN A 828 5.93 -13.06 17.58
CA GLN A 828 7.14 -13.35 16.83
C GLN A 828 8.24 -12.33 17.16
N ALA A 829 9.45 -12.79 17.49
CA ALA A 829 10.61 -11.95 17.68
C ALA A 829 11.05 -11.23 16.37
N PRO A 830 11.74 -10.08 16.44
CA PRO A 830 12.04 -9.31 17.64
C PRO A 830 10.79 -8.66 18.24
N HIS A 831 10.84 -8.36 19.55
CA HIS A 831 9.72 -7.72 20.27
C HIS A 831 9.86 -6.20 20.37
N THR A 832 10.94 -5.65 19.80
CA THR A 832 11.30 -4.24 19.89
C THR A 832 11.38 -3.58 18.52
N LEU A 833 11.25 -2.26 18.49
CA LEU A 833 11.24 -1.42 17.28
C LEU A 833 12.59 -0.72 17.03
N GLY A 834 13.66 -1.22 17.65
CA GLY A 834 14.99 -0.63 17.67
C GLY A 834 15.36 -0.10 19.06
N ILE A 835 16.37 0.76 19.11
CA ILE A 835 16.84 1.46 20.30
C ILE A 835 16.80 2.98 20.12
N THR A 836 16.71 3.70 21.23
CA THR A 836 17.05 5.12 21.35
C THR A 836 18.14 5.35 22.40
N HIS A 837 18.93 6.41 22.22
CA HIS A 837 19.96 6.86 23.15
C HIS A 837 20.34 8.33 22.87
N ASP A 838 20.95 9.01 23.85
CA ASP A 838 21.54 10.34 23.63
C ASP A 838 22.94 10.19 23.02
N PRO A 839 23.15 10.55 21.74
CA PRO A 839 24.46 10.41 21.09
C PRO A 839 25.52 11.35 21.67
N THR A 840 25.12 12.38 22.42
CA THR A 840 26.04 13.32 23.08
C THR A 840 26.53 12.83 24.44
N HIS A 841 25.94 11.76 24.97
CA HIS A 841 26.36 11.19 26.24
C HIS A 841 27.83 10.70 26.16
N PRO A 842 28.69 11.00 27.16
CA PRO A 842 30.13 10.69 27.08
C PRO A 842 30.47 9.22 26.85
N VAL A 843 29.56 8.29 27.18
CA VAL A 843 29.71 6.86 26.90
C VAL A 843 29.84 6.55 25.40
N PHE A 844 29.29 7.39 24.53
CA PHE A 844 29.36 7.26 23.06
C PHE A 844 30.43 8.13 22.43
N GLY A 845 31.26 8.82 23.23
CA GLY A 845 32.29 9.74 22.71
C GLY A 845 33.31 9.08 21.79
N ALA A 846 33.50 7.76 21.87
CA ALA A 846 34.31 6.97 20.95
C ALA A 846 33.49 5.90 20.21
N PHE A 847 32.18 6.10 20.06
CA PHE A 847 31.26 5.21 19.33
C PHE A 847 30.24 6.06 18.53
N PRO A 848 30.61 6.53 17.32
CA PRO A 848 29.78 7.43 16.51
C PRO A 848 28.39 6.86 16.24
N SER A 849 27.36 7.65 16.54
CA SER A 849 25.96 7.25 16.48
C SER A 849 25.05 8.47 16.42
N GLU A 850 23.82 8.29 15.93
CA GLU A 850 22.83 9.36 15.71
C GLU A 850 21.64 9.28 16.68
N GLY A 851 21.76 8.50 17.76
CA GLY A 851 20.71 8.34 18.75
C GLY A 851 19.66 7.27 18.43
N HIS A 852 19.74 6.62 17.27
CA HIS A 852 18.87 5.51 16.89
C HIS A 852 19.66 4.28 16.42
N THR A 853 18.94 3.18 16.16
CA THR A 853 19.53 1.95 15.59
C THR A 853 20.11 2.23 14.20
N SER A 854 21.34 1.78 13.97
CA SER A 854 21.99 1.73 12.65
C SER A 854 23.02 0.59 12.65
N TRP A 855 23.73 0.34 11.55
CA TRP A 855 24.44 -0.94 11.33
C TRP A 855 25.51 -1.29 12.35
N GLN A 856 26.16 -0.32 12.98
CA GLN A 856 27.11 -0.54 14.09
C GLN A 856 26.48 -1.19 15.32
N TRP A 857 25.17 -1.03 15.50
CA TRP A 857 24.43 -1.64 16.60
C TRP A 857 24.12 -3.12 16.37
N TRP A 858 24.35 -3.66 15.17
CA TRP A 858 24.10 -5.07 14.88
C TRP A 858 24.88 -5.97 15.83
N GLU A 859 26.20 -5.76 16.00
CA GLU A 859 27.00 -6.63 16.88
C GLU A 859 26.60 -6.52 18.35
N PRO A 860 26.44 -5.32 18.97
CA PRO A 860 26.04 -5.22 20.38
C PRO A 860 24.63 -5.77 20.66
N LEU A 861 23.71 -5.70 19.70
CA LEU A 861 22.34 -6.22 19.85
C LEU A 861 22.24 -7.73 19.55
N HIS A 862 23.11 -8.26 18.69
CA HIS A 862 23.04 -9.65 18.27
C HIS A 862 23.32 -10.60 19.44
N GLY A 863 22.28 -11.37 19.80
CA GLY A 863 22.31 -12.27 20.97
C GLY A 863 22.14 -11.56 22.31
N ALA A 864 21.80 -10.27 22.35
CA ALA A 864 21.47 -9.54 23.58
C ALA A 864 20.01 -9.77 24.00
N ARG A 865 19.67 -9.34 25.23
CA ARG A 865 18.29 -9.36 25.76
C ARG A 865 17.98 -8.06 26.50
N ALA A 866 16.74 -7.58 26.40
CA ALA A 866 16.31 -6.37 27.09
C ALA A 866 16.13 -6.63 28.60
N MET A 867 16.56 -5.68 29.43
CA MET A 867 16.24 -5.66 30.86
C MET A 867 14.90 -4.96 31.09
N LEU A 868 14.05 -5.53 31.95
CA LEU A 868 12.87 -4.85 32.50
C LEU A 868 13.29 -3.90 33.61
N LEU A 869 12.94 -2.62 33.48
CA LEU A 869 13.36 -1.59 34.44
C LEU A 869 12.30 -1.26 35.49
N ASP A 870 11.17 -1.96 35.53
CA ASP A 870 10.03 -1.67 36.41
C ASP A 870 10.39 -1.68 37.90
N GLY A 871 11.40 -2.47 38.30
CA GLY A 871 11.93 -2.51 39.66
C GLY A 871 12.91 -1.38 40.00
N LEU A 872 13.35 -0.58 39.02
CA LEU A 872 14.27 0.55 39.19
C LEU A 872 13.51 1.89 39.34
N PRO A 873 14.12 2.94 39.92
CA PRO A 873 13.48 4.25 40.05
C PRO A 873 12.94 4.76 38.71
N GLY A 874 11.72 5.29 38.68
CA GLY A 874 11.10 5.78 37.43
C GLY A 874 11.85 6.95 36.78
N SER A 875 12.60 7.72 37.57
CA SER A 875 13.51 8.78 37.11
C SER A 875 14.74 8.26 36.36
N LEU A 876 15.11 7.00 36.54
CA LEU A 876 16.27 6.40 35.89
C LEU A 876 15.96 6.16 34.41
N ARG A 877 16.59 6.94 33.54
CA ARG A 877 16.57 6.72 32.10
C ARG A 877 17.79 5.86 31.71
N PRO A 878 17.62 4.79 30.93
CA PRO A 878 18.74 4.01 30.44
C PRO A 878 19.59 4.83 29.46
N LEU A 879 20.88 4.53 29.39
CA LEU A 879 21.80 5.10 28.40
C LEU A 879 21.54 4.52 27.00
N VAL A 880 21.04 3.29 26.92
CA VAL A 880 20.55 2.66 25.69
C VAL A 880 19.19 2.02 25.98
N GLN A 881 18.14 2.51 25.33
CA GLN A 881 16.76 2.11 25.55
C GLN A 881 16.21 1.36 24.34
N PRO A 882 15.93 0.06 24.43
CA PRO A 882 15.06 -0.60 23.45
C PRO A 882 13.65 0.01 23.47
N ILE A 883 13.08 0.19 22.30
CA ILE A 883 11.70 0.66 22.11
C ILE A 883 10.83 -0.59 22.05
N ASP A 884 9.98 -0.80 23.05
CA ASP A 884 9.09 -1.96 23.08
C ASP A 884 7.92 -1.81 22.09
N THR A 885 7.23 -2.92 21.80
CA THR A 885 5.98 -2.87 21.05
C THR A 885 4.92 -2.06 21.81
N TRP A 886 4.13 -1.27 21.09
CA TRP A 886 3.07 -0.42 21.67
C TRP A 886 1.91 -1.21 22.32
N PHE A 887 1.82 -2.51 22.05
CA PHE A 887 0.86 -3.40 22.73
C PHE A 887 1.23 -3.68 24.19
N GLU A 888 2.50 -3.48 24.57
CA GLU A 888 2.99 -3.75 25.92
C GLU A 888 3.61 -2.50 26.57
N ALA A 889 4.31 -1.67 25.79
CA ALA A 889 4.96 -0.41 26.21
C ALA A 889 5.82 -0.55 27.48
N ARG A 890 6.51 -1.70 27.65
CA ARG A 890 7.32 -1.98 28.83
C ARG A 890 8.51 -1.03 28.88
N ARG A 891 8.94 -0.66 30.10
CA ARG A 891 10.12 0.18 30.29
C ARG A 891 11.38 -0.68 30.21
N LEU A 892 12.04 -0.65 29.05
CA LEU A 892 13.20 -1.48 28.74
C LEU A 892 14.54 -0.74 28.88
N GLY A 893 15.63 -1.49 29.08
CA GLY A 893 16.99 -0.96 29.03
C GLY A 893 18.00 -2.01 28.58
N CYS A 894 19.04 -1.58 27.87
CA CYS A 894 20.20 -2.41 27.53
C CYS A 894 21.48 -1.94 28.23
N LEU A 895 21.53 -0.66 28.62
CA LEU A 895 22.65 -0.07 29.34
C LEU A 895 22.09 0.93 30.35
N VAL A 896 22.38 0.73 31.64
CA VAL A 896 21.92 1.61 32.73
C VAL A 896 23.08 1.93 33.66
N GLU A 897 23.06 3.12 34.25
CA GLU A 897 24.02 3.51 35.29
C GLU A 897 23.33 3.98 36.56
N ALA A 898 23.97 3.75 37.70
CA ALA A 898 23.49 4.17 39.00
C ALA A 898 24.60 4.18 40.06
N ARG A 899 24.31 4.80 41.20
CA ARG A 899 25.04 4.57 42.46
C ARG A 899 24.49 3.34 43.17
N LEU A 900 25.37 2.54 43.77
CA LEU A 900 24.99 1.40 44.60
C LEU A 900 25.93 1.29 45.81
N GLY A 901 25.38 1.49 47.00
CA GLY A 901 26.18 1.67 48.22
C GLY A 901 27.07 2.91 48.14
N GLU A 902 28.35 2.77 48.47
CA GLU A 902 29.33 3.87 48.38
C GLU A 902 29.96 4.00 46.98
N GLY A 903 29.69 3.05 46.08
CA GLY A 903 30.28 2.97 44.74
C GLY A 903 29.30 3.29 43.63
N ARG A 904 29.70 2.97 42.39
CA ARG A 904 28.95 3.24 41.17
C ARG A 904 28.93 2.00 40.28
N ILE A 905 27.85 1.80 39.55
CA ILE A 905 27.66 0.63 38.70
C ILE A 905 27.10 1.02 37.34
N VAL A 906 27.64 0.39 36.30
CA VAL A 906 26.99 0.28 34.99
C VAL A 906 26.56 -1.17 34.80
N VAL A 907 25.32 -1.37 34.38
CA VAL A 907 24.77 -2.68 34.04
C VAL A 907 24.49 -2.71 32.55
N SER A 908 25.07 -3.68 31.85
CA SER A 908 24.90 -3.89 30.41
C SER A 908 24.33 -5.27 30.15
N SER A 909 23.30 -5.35 29.32
CA SER A 909 22.83 -6.59 28.71
C SER A 909 23.18 -6.71 27.22
N LEU A 910 23.89 -5.71 26.68
CA LEU A 910 24.46 -5.76 25.33
C LEU A 910 25.53 -6.83 25.24
N ASN A 911 25.67 -7.41 24.05
CA ASN A 911 26.72 -8.39 23.76
C ASN A 911 28.05 -7.67 23.47
N LEU A 912 28.81 -7.38 24.53
CA LEU A 912 30.08 -6.64 24.50
C LEU A 912 31.33 -7.52 24.27
N ASP A 913 31.17 -8.79 23.90
CA ASP A 913 32.30 -9.68 23.65
C ASP A 913 33.21 -9.11 22.53
N PRO A 914 34.50 -8.81 22.83
CA PRO A 914 35.40 -8.08 21.94
C PRO A 914 36.09 -8.99 20.91
N GLY A 915 35.45 -10.10 20.53
CA GLY A 915 35.97 -11.10 19.59
C GLY A 915 36.66 -10.52 18.35
N ALA A 916 37.57 -11.28 17.75
CA ALA A 916 38.50 -10.80 16.71
C ALA A 916 37.81 -10.00 15.59
N ASP A 917 36.65 -10.49 15.13
CA ASP A 917 35.89 -9.95 14.01
C ASP A 917 34.70 -9.05 14.42
N ARG A 918 34.62 -8.65 15.70
CA ARG A 918 33.51 -7.85 16.26
C ARG A 918 33.97 -6.43 16.62
N LEU A 919 34.21 -5.63 15.58
CA LEU A 919 34.84 -4.32 15.72
C LEU A 919 33.96 -3.30 16.46
N ALA A 920 32.65 -3.30 16.19
CA ALA A 920 31.73 -2.37 16.84
C ALA A 920 31.53 -2.73 18.31
N ALA A 921 31.37 -4.02 18.65
CA ALA A 921 31.28 -4.47 20.03
C ALA A 921 32.56 -4.13 20.82
N ARG A 922 33.74 -4.36 20.22
CA ARG A 922 35.03 -3.98 20.82
C ARG A 922 35.13 -2.48 21.05
N GLN A 923 34.74 -1.67 20.07
CA GLN A 923 34.81 -0.22 20.18
C GLN A 923 33.85 0.32 21.24
N LEU A 924 32.60 -0.16 21.26
CA LEU A 924 31.62 0.23 22.27
C LEU A 924 32.10 -0.14 23.68
N ARG A 925 32.66 -1.34 23.84
CA ARG A 925 33.27 -1.78 25.10
C ARG A 925 34.42 -0.85 25.53
N ALA A 926 35.32 -0.49 24.63
CA ALA A 926 36.42 0.43 24.94
C ALA A 926 35.90 1.81 25.37
N SER A 927 34.91 2.35 24.64
CA SER A 927 34.26 3.62 24.97
C SER A 927 33.62 3.58 26.36
N LEU A 928 32.95 2.47 26.69
CA LEU A 928 32.33 2.25 27.99
C LEU A 928 33.36 2.17 29.12
N LEU A 929 34.43 1.41 28.96
CA LEU A 929 35.49 1.30 29.97
C LEU A 929 36.18 2.64 30.22
N ALA A 930 36.44 3.40 29.15
CA ALA A 930 37.03 4.74 29.25
C ALA A 930 36.10 5.73 29.96
N TYR A 931 34.79 5.66 29.68
CA TYR A 931 33.79 6.45 30.37
C TYR A 931 33.76 6.17 31.87
N ILE A 932 33.63 4.89 32.26
CA ILE A 932 33.54 4.48 33.67
C ILE A 932 34.81 4.85 34.44
N GLY A 933 35.99 4.68 33.83
CA GLY A 933 37.26 5.09 34.43
C GLY A 933 37.51 6.60 34.46
N GLY A 934 36.65 7.39 33.82
CA GLY A 934 36.78 8.83 33.67
C GLY A 934 35.99 9.66 34.70
N PRO A 935 36.30 10.96 34.82
CA PRO A 935 35.56 11.87 35.71
C PRO A 935 34.13 12.17 35.22
N ALA A 936 33.82 11.83 33.96
CA ALA A 936 32.48 12.02 33.38
C ALA A 936 31.46 10.98 33.90
N PHE A 937 31.92 9.85 34.43
CA PHE A 937 31.04 8.86 35.06
C PHE A 937 30.50 9.41 36.38
N ALA A 938 29.31 9.99 36.36
CA ALA A 938 28.75 10.69 37.51
C ALA A 938 27.25 10.39 37.67
N PRO A 939 26.85 9.11 37.83
CA PRO A 939 25.45 8.73 37.91
C PRO A 939 24.75 9.46 39.05
N THR A 940 23.57 10.01 38.78
CA THR A 940 22.77 10.77 39.74
C THR A 940 21.81 9.88 40.51
N GLU A 941 21.25 8.88 39.83
CA GLU A 941 20.30 7.94 40.41
C GLU A 941 20.99 6.95 41.34
N THR A 942 20.29 6.52 42.39
CA THR A 942 20.78 5.54 43.36
C THR A 942 19.83 4.36 43.39
N ILE A 943 20.38 3.14 43.32
CA ILE A 943 19.63 1.89 43.41
C ILE A 943 20.16 1.04 44.57
N ASP A 944 19.31 0.17 45.10
CA ASP A 944 19.71 -0.84 46.08
C ASP A 944 19.94 -2.22 45.45
N ALA A 945 20.52 -3.13 46.25
CA ALA A 945 20.82 -4.50 45.83
C ALA A 945 19.56 -5.34 45.51
N GLY A 946 18.40 -4.98 46.04
CA GLY A 946 17.12 -5.62 45.71
C GLY A 946 16.63 -5.18 44.33
N GLN A 947 16.71 -3.89 44.04
CA GLN A 947 16.40 -3.31 42.73
C GLN A 947 17.31 -3.85 41.64
N LEU A 948 18.62 -3.97 41.88
CA LEU A 948 19.52 -4.59 40.90
C LEU A 948 19.17 -6.06 40.62
N ARG A 949 18.81 -6.83 41.65
CA ARG A 949 18.36 -8.22 41.48
C ARG A 949 17.00 -8.35 40.80
N SER A 950 16.20 -7.28 40.74
CA SER A 950 14.91 -7.31 40.04
C SER A 950 15.07 -7.47 38.52
N LEU A 951 16.24 -7.10 37.96
CA LEU A 951 16.55 -7.28 36.54
C LEU A 951 16.70 -8.76 36.13
N LEU A 952 16.89 -9.65 37.11
CA LEU A 952 17.06 -11.09 36.89
C LEU A 952 15.75 -11.88 37.00
N ARG A 953 14.63 -11.20 37.29
CA ARG A 953 13.34 -11.83 37.62
C ARG A 953 12.37 -11.85 36.46
#